data_AF-A0A2E7C7R5-F1
#
_entry.id   AF-A0A2E7C7R5-F1
#
_cell.length_a   1.000
_cell.length_b   1.000
_cell.length_c   1.000
_cell.angle_alpha   90.00
_cell.angle_beta   90.00
_cell.angle_gamma   90.00
#
_symmetry.space_group_name_H-M   'P 1'
#
loop_
_entity.id
_entity.type
_entity.pdbx_description
1 polymer ?
#
loop_
_entity_poly.entity_id
_entity_poly.type
_entity_poly.pdbx_seq_one_letter_code
_entity_poly.pdbx_strand_id
1 'polypeptide(L)'
;MLYAAVVVPSHGQDIHIERYTGPGAALWEEFVRIRMGGEVSVDPGPAQVPSPSSVGASRPPPGTVGELATQAPEASGPRAPIEDEPVYEGNLEEAIVYVRVPRTIGRHQVELKNDEPYTLHSPDVWDRLPDSRHVFEGFNAPGQLIYRDADGGERILYDCVLRNDPCVPLDPMVSFDGRRILFSVYWGKRLKNASWDGTTLPNRWLDQATEARLHVVDIATGKVTPLKHEAGVFDVSPAWLPDGRILFASSRARFREPWLDGITPNRRVETQLYIADEQGGNAVNISPHEVTTAMHPYVLRNGRIAYSSHWLSHNLAYGSTNGSINWPGTLDNMWLVMDMDVRGGDMHALLGAHRNTFKSASGRTKTMKALHFLGQRYNSDICVSNYYRGNNLGLGDVFCWTPEPVGVEGALPEFLPRNLYNVANWSKSNDEPSVKQDGLYQGKIGYPEGMPGNQLLLTVGRGFCTNVSGTVKSFQERVAEQPHQRGCDVGVYHTTRIPSRQMSDMVRVVDREEWHEFGARVVVARSAPDAPDLRYTNDGSCQLASSDAGTAETSASRPYAFNKNYKSMANNGGEVHGLPHSELAAIRFWEVLPNKKERRAFKNSIGNQLRLLGDVPLLRDKSFKVELPCDTPYVMAGLDRMGRVIKRDQVPQSLRPGEKRVCTGCHLHSKSGRSYEESLAFTAQAEVLLDSRPVPTYARDIKPIFERRCQTCHVADLPLMDYDALVWDQFQASVPEDKRVLMRESDNERRRWGIQRPYTSKYVNSMFARESLLYWKAANQRTDGRTDTTYPDDIDFGLNHPVSITAIELRTLAEWLDSGAGALE
;
A
#
# COMPACT_ATOMS: atom_id res chain seq x y z
N MET A 1 18.55 -54.26 -29.14
CA MET A 1 19.76 -53.90 -29.92
C MET A 1 20.38 -52.68 -29.26
N LEU A 2 21.62 -52.82 -28.78
CA LEU A 2 22.43 -51.71 -28.25
C LEU A 2 22.76 -50.72 -29.37
N TYR A 3 22.88 -49.42 -29.07
CA TYR A 3 24.08 -48.64 -29.38
C TYR A 3 24.27 -47.47 -28.40
N ALA A 4 25.55 -47.19 -28.14
CA ALA A 4 26.15 -46.45 -27.04
C ALA A 4 25.79 -44.96 -26.90
N ALA A 5 25.68 -44.54 -25.63
CA ALA A 5 25.81 -43.14 -25.22
C ALA A 5 27.30 -42.74 -25.18
N VAL A 6 27.63 -41.63 -25.84
CA VAL A 6 28.86 -40.89 -25.59
C VAL A 6 28.51 -39.74 -24.64
N VAL A 7 28.97 -39.84 -23.39
CA VAL A 7 28.89 -38.76 -22.41
C VAL A 7 30.13 -37.88 -22.56
N VAL A 8 29.93 -36.60 -22.86
CA VAL A 8 30.92 -35.55 -22.63
C VAL A 8 30.31 -34.63 -21.55
N PRO A 9 30.99 -34.38 -20.42
CA PRO A 9 30.42 -33.54 -19.37
C PRO A 9 30.60 -32.07 -19.72
N SER A 10 29.53 -31.40 -20.12
CA SER A 10 29.46 -29.93 -20.08
C SER A 10 28.57 -29.50 -18.93
N HIS A 11 29.15 -28.81 -17.95
CA HIS A 11 28.41 -28.00 -16.99
C HIS A 11 27.72 -26.85 -17.73
N GLY A 12 26.49 -27.09 -18.17
CA GLY A 12 25.56 -26.06 -18.64
C GLY A 12 24.32 -26.11 -17.76
N GLN A 13 23.88 -24.96 -17.25
CA GLN A 13 22.53 -24.84 -16.71
C GLN A 13 21.54 -25.16 -17.84
N ASP A 14 20.70 -26.17 -17.64
CA ASP A 14 19.61 -26.47 -18.56
C ASP A 14 18.65 -25.28 -18.62
N ILE A 15 18.66 -24.57 -19.74
CA ILE A 15 17.62 -23.59 -20.08
C ILE A 15 16.45 -24.40 -20.64
N HIS A 16 15.44 -24.65 -19.81
CA HIS A 16 14.19 -25.26 -20.26
C HIS A 16 13.32 -24.18 -20.92
N ILE A 17 12.97 -24.38 -22.19
CA ILE A 17 12.01 -23.57 -22.94
C ILE A 17 10.98 -24.53 -23.50
N GLU A 18 9.75 -24.47 -23.00
CA GLU A 18 8.66 -25.32 -23.50
C GLU A 18 8.27 -24.92 -24.94
N ARG A 19 7.98 -25.95 -25.75
CA ARG A 19 7.49 -25.77 -27.12
C ARG A 19 6.01 -25.41 -27.08
N TYR A 20 5.67 -24.21 -27.54
CA TYR A 20 4.29 -23.80 -27.79
C TYR A 20 3.83 -24.26 -29.18
N THR A 21 2.66 -24.92 -29.27
CA THR A 21 2.08 -25.43 -30.53
C THR A 21 0.77 -24.74 -30.94
N GLY A 22 0.44 -23.60 -30.34
CA GLY A 22 -0.81 -22.85 -30.60
C GLY A 22 -0.72 -21.77 -31.68
N PRO A 23 -1.76 -20.94 -31.86
CA PRO A 23 -1.88 -19.94 -32.94
C PRO A 23 -0.86 -18.78 -32.94
N GLY A 24 -0.01 -18.67 -31.91
CA GLY A 24 1.15 -17.77 -31.81
C GLY A 24 2.53 -18.43 -32.03
N ALA A 25 2.59 -19.68 -32.49
CA ALA A 25 3.84 -20.46 -32.56
C ALA A 25 4.93 -19.79 -33.40
N ALA A 26 4.61 -19.09 -34.49
CA ALA A 26 5.60 -18.38 -35.30
C ALA A 26 6.22 -17.16 -34.58
N LEU A 27 5.43 -16.40 -33.81
CA LEU A 27 5.91 -15.29 -32.98
C LEU A 27 6.69 -15.80 -31.77
N TRP A 28 6.27 -16.92 -31.17
CA TRP A 28 6.99 -17.61 -30.10
C TRP A 28 8.31 -18.20 -30.61
N GLU A 29 8.32 -18.86 -31.76
CA GLU A 29 9.53 -19.40 -32.39
C GLU A 29 10.50 -18.28 -32.76
N GLU A 30 10.02 -17.13 -33.25
CA GLU A 30 10.87 -15.97 -33.49
C GLU A 30 11.41 -15.35 -32.19
N PHE A 31 10.56 -15.16 -31.17
CA PHE A 31 10.95 -14.66 -29.85
C PHE A 31 11.94 -15.60 -29.15
N VAL A 32 11.69 -16.91 -29.17
CA VAL A 32 12.55 -17.97 -28.64
C VAL A 32 13.84 -18.09 -29.45
N ARG A 33 13.78 -18.05 -30.79
CA ARG A 33 14.96 -18.06 -31.65
C ARG A 33 15.86 -16.86 -31.35
N ILE A 34 15.31 -15.66 -31.21
CA ILE A 34 16.05 -14.45 -30.82
C ILE A 34 16.59 -14.59 -29.38
N ARG A 35 15.80 -15.10 -28.43
CA ARG A 35 16.24 -15.42 -27.05
C ARG A 35 17.39 -16.43 -27.02
N MET A 36 17.40 -17.38 -27.94
CA MET A 36 18.44 -18.40 -28.11
C MET A 36 19.60 -17.96 -29.01
N GLY A 37 19.58 -16.73 -29.55
CA GLY A 37 20.71 -16.10 -30.27
C GLY A 37 20.64 -16.10 -31.81
N GLY A 38 19.47 -16.28 -32.43
CA GLY A 38 19.30 -16.20 -33.90
C GLY A 38 18.87 -14.82 -34.43
N GLU A 39 19.14 -14.56 -35.71
CA GLU A 39 18.77 -13.32 -36.44
C GLU A 39 17.28 -13.30 -36.90
N VAL A 40 16.70 -12.11 -37.10
CA VAL A 40 15.26 -11.82 -37.37
C VAL A 40 14.85 -12.15 -38.83
N SER A 41 13.67 -12.74 -39.08
CA SER A 41 13.20 -13.04 -40.45
C SER A 41 11.67 -12.95 -40.60
N VAL A 42 11.23 -12.28 -41.66
CA VAL A 42 9.86 -11.87 -41.97
C VAL A 42 8.90 -13.04 -42.30
N ASP A 43 7.79 -13.11 -41.54
CA ASP A 43 6.41 -13.63 -41.77
C ASP A 43 6.14 -14.87 -42.67
N PRO A 44 5.31 -15.84 -42.22
CA PRO A 44 4.15 -16.24 -43.04
C PRO A 44 2.85 -16.62 -42.27
N GLY A 45 1.72 -16.50 -42.98
CA GLY A 45 0.34 -16.71 -42.53
C GLY A 45 -0.13 -18.16 -42.23
N PRO A 46 -1.46 -18.36 -42.05
CA PRO A 46 -2.00 -19.27 -41.05
C PRO A 46 -2.27 -20.70 -41.55
N ALA A 47 -2.06 -21.69 -40.68
CA ALA A 47 -2.48 -23.08 -40.88
C ALA A 47 -3.45 -23.56 -39.77
N GLN A 48 -4.31 -24.50 -40.16
CA GLN A 48 -5.58 -24.90 -39.55
C GLN A 48 -5.47 -25.81 -38.31
N VAL A 49 -6.52 -25.75 -37.49
CA VAL A 49 -6.76 -26.49 -36.23
C VAL A 49 -7.48 -27.83 -36.49
N PRO A 50 -7.18 -28.90 -35.71
CA PRO A 50 -8.12 -29.99 -35.46
C PRO A 50 -8.59 -30.07 -33.99
N SER A 51 -9.86 -30.43 -33.82
CA SER A 51 -10.65 -30.55 -32.59
C SER A 51 -10.46 -31.90 -31.83
N PRO A 52 -10.96 -32.03 -30.58
CA PRO A 52 -10.41 -32.92 -29.55
C PRO A 52 -11.21 -34.21 -29.31
N SER A 53 -10.63 -35.14 -28.55
CA SER A 53 -11.30 -36.33 -28.00
C SER A 53 -11.15 -36.43 -26.47
N SER A 54 -12.22 -36.94 -25.87
CA SER A 54 -12.66 -36.93 -24.47
C SER A 54 -12.14 -38.08 -23.56
N VAL A 55 -12.60 -38.03 -22.30
CA VAL A 55 -12.70 -39.10 -21.25
C VAL A 55 -11.48 -39.17 -20.31
N GLY A 56 -11.56 -39.31 -18.98
CA GLY A 56 -12.64 -39.51 -18.01
C GLY A 56 -12.05 -39.64 -16.59
N ALA A 57 -12.89 -39.56 -15.57
CA ALA A 57 -12.58 -39.36 -14.15
C ALA A 57 -12.01 -40.58 -13.39
N SER A 58 -11.39 -40.35 -12.22
CA SER A 58 -11.75 -41.02 -10.95
C SER A 58 -11.01 -40.42 -9.73
N ARG A 59 -11.64 -40.56 -8.56
CA ARG A 59 -11.35 -39.94 -7.25
C ARG A 59 -11.11 -41.07 -6.21
N PRO A 60 -10.32 -40.87 -5.14
CA PRO A 60 -10.45 -41.64 -3.89
C PRO A 60 -10.68 -40.76 -2.63
N PRO A 61 -11.03 -41.36 -1.46
CA PRO A 61 -11.93 -40.80 -0.43
C PRO A 61 -11.26 -40.10 0.78
N PRO A 62 -12.07 -39.57 1.75
CA PRO A 62 -11.62 -38.65 2.79
C PRO A 62 -11.28 -39.33 4.13
N GLY A 63 -10.46 -38.65 4.94
CA GLY A 63 -10.16 -39.01 6.33
C GLY A 63 -10.52 -37.88 7.32
N THR A 64 -11.46 -38.19 8.21
CA THR A 64 -11.78 -37.58 9.53
C THR A 64 -10.71 -37.97 10.58
N VAL A 65 -10.44 -37.36 11.75
CA VAL A 65 -11.00 -36.31 12.65
C VAL A 65 -9.90 -36.02 13.70
N GLY A 66 -9.94 -34.87 14.39
CA GLY A 66 -9.23 -34.69 15.66
C GLY A 66 -9.43 -33.32 16.33
N GLU A 67 -10.50 -33.18 17.09
CA GLU A 67 -10.77 -32.02 17.98
C GLU A 67 -9.95 -32.11 19.28
N LEU A 68 -9.47 -30.95 19.76
CA LEU A 68 -9.04 -30.75 21.14
C LEU A 68 -9.56 -29.39 21.62
N ALA A 69 -10.54 -29.44 22.51
CA ALA A 69 -11.16 -28.29 23.16
C ALA A 69 -10.31 -27.81 24.35
N THR A 70 -10.10 -26.51 24.45
CA THR A 70 -9.64 -25.84 25.67
C THR A 70 -10.61 -24.73 26.03
N GLN A 71 -11.25 -24.86 27.20
CA GLN A 71 -12.24 -23.95 27.75
C GLN A 71 -11.56 -22.66 28.25
N ALA A 72 -12.15 -21.52 27.90
CA ALA A 72 -11.82 -20.21 28.46
C ALA A 72 -12.89 -19.80 29.50
N PRO A 73 -12.54 -19.02 30.54
CA PRO A 73 -13.47 -18.64 31.61
C PRO A 73 -14.48 -17.57 31.16
N GLU A 74 -15.71 -17.68 31.66
CA GLU A 74 -16.81 -16.76 31.43
C GLU A 74 -16.54 -15.37 32.03
N ALA A 75 -16.80 -14.32 31.25
CA ALA A 75 -16.82 -12.93 31.70
C ALA A 75 -18.27 -12.44 31.86
N SER A 76 -18.48 -11.75 32.98
CA SER A 76 -19.72 -11.22 33.55
C SER A 76 -20.57 -10.35 32.61
N GLY A 77 -21.89 -10.48 32.75
CA GLY A 77 -22.90 -9.73 32.00
C GLY A 77 -22.98 -8.22 32.29
N PRO A 78 -23.85 -7.49 31.57
CA PRO A 78 -23.92 -6.04 31.63
C PRO A 78 -24.50 -5.54 32.95
N ARG A 79 -23.88 -4.48 33.50
CA ARG A 79 -24.37 -3.74 34.67
C ARG A 79 -24.28 -2.24 34.44
N ALA A 80 -25.29 -1.56 34.99
CA ALA A 80 -25.51 -0.12 35.22
C ALA A 80 -25.66 0.81 34.00
N PRO A 81 -26.78 1.57 33.93
CA PRO A 81 -26.86 2.81 33.13
C PRO A 81 -25.78 3.79 33.57
N ILE A 82 -25.23 4.58 32.63
CA ILE A 82 -24.35 5.71 32.97
C ILE A 82 -25.25 6.82 33.51
N GLU A 83 -25.26 7.02 34.83
CA GLU A 83 -25.95 8.13 35.48
C GLU A 83 -25.12 9.43 35.37
N ASP A 84 -25.10 10.04 34.18
CA ASP A 84 -24.61 11.42 34.00
C ASP A 84 -25.61 12.21 33.17
N GLU A 85 -25.77 13.51 33.46
CA GLU A 85 -26.73 14.38 32.79
C GLU A 85 -26.53 14.39 31.26
N PRO A 86 -27.61 14.28 30.47
CA PRO A 86 -27.52 14.29 29.01
C PRO A 86 -27.10 15.68 28.53
N VAL A 87 -25.85 15.82 28.09
CA VAL A 87 -25.35 17.02 27.42
C VAL A 87 -25.83 16.99 25.97
N TYR A 88 -26.86 17.78 25.63
CA TYR A 88 -27.47 17.67 24.31
C TYR A 88 -27.99 18.94 23.64
N GLU A 89 -27.82 19.00 22.31
CA GLU A 89 -28.41 20.03 21.44
C GLU A 89 -28.99 19.50 20.08
N GLY A 90 -29.14 18.19 19.81
CA GLY A 90 -29.84 17.77 18.56
C GLY A 90 -30.13 16.28 18.32
N ASN A 91 -31.43 15.90 18.26
CA ASN A 91 -31.99 14.52 18.06
C ASN A 91 -31.28 13.75 16.94
N LEU A 92 -30.63 12.62 17.26
CA LEU A 92 -30.25 11.62 16.26
C LEU A 92 -31.48 10.76 15.94
N GLU A 93 -31.70 10.45 14.67
CA GLU A 93 -32.77 9.52 14.26
C GLU A 93 -32.40 8.06 14.51
N GLU A 94 -31.10 7.77 14.65
CA GLU A 94 -30.53 6.43 14.68
C GLU A 94 -29.54 6.31 15.85
N ALA A 95 -29.51 5.14 16.48
CA ALA A 95 -28.51 4.83 17.49
C ALA A 95 -27.10 4.76 16.88
N ILE A 96 -26.08 5.00 17.70
CA ILE A 96 -24.68 4.92 17.28
C ILE A 96 -23.85 4.07 18.25
N VAL A 97 -22.76 3.51 17.74
CA VAL A 97 -21.70 2.93 18.55
C VAL A 97 -20.41 3.72 18.31
N TYR A 98 -19.66 4.02 19.36
CA TYR A 98 -18.38 4.73 19.27
C TYR A 98 -17.42 4.30 20.38
N VAL A 99 -16.16 4.70 20.24
CA VAL A 99 -15.11 4.45 21.23
C VAL A 99 -14.86 5.72 22.02
N ARG A 100 -14.59 5.58 23.32
CA ARG A 100 -14.02 6.66 24.12
C ARG A 100 -12.76 6.24 24.88
N VAL A 101 -11.80 7.17 24.97
CA VAL A 101 -10.57 7.02 25.78
C VAL A 101 -10.41 8.25 26.67
N PRO A 102 -9.78 8.16 27.86
CA PRO A 102 -9.61 9.28 28.75
C PRO A 102 -8.85 10.41 28.06
N ARG A 103 -9.40 11.62 28.19
CA ARG A 103 -8.71 12.84 27.83
C ARG A 103 -7.90 13.35 29.01
N THR A 104 -6.67 13.76 28.74
CA THR A 104 -5.80 14.31 29.77
C THR A 104 -6.17 15.77 30.01
N ILE A 105 -6.99 16.02 31.03
CA ILE A 105 -7.50 17.34 31.39
C ILE A 105 -6.92 17.87 32.71
N GLY A 106 -7.18 19.16 32.97
CA GLY A 106 -6.83 19.82 34.22
C GLY A 106 -5.39 20.29 34.30
N ARG A 107 -5.04 20.86 35.46
CA ARG A 107 -3.71 21.40 35.73
C ARG A 107 -2.79 20.33 36.30
N HIS A 108 -1.60 20.19 35.74
CA HIS A 108 -0.60 19.21 36.19
C HIS A 108 0.74 19.89 36.45
N GLN A 109 1.39 19.57 37.56
CA GLN A 109 2.77 19.97 37.79
C GLN A 109 3.70 18.95 37.12
N VAL A 110 4.64 19.44 36.32
CA VAL A 110 5.67 18.62 35.68
C VAL A 110 7.03 19.27 35.89
N GLU A 111 8.07 18.46 35.71
CA GLU A 111 9.46 18.92 35.72
C GLU A 111 9.95 18.99 34.27
N LEU A 112 10.37 20.17 33.84
CA LEU A 112 10.97 20.37 32.53
C LEU A 112 12.36 19.74 32.47
N LYS A 113 12.92 19.59 31.27
CA LYS A 113 14.24 18.96 31.05
C LYS A 113 15.40 19.62 31.82
N ASN A 114 15.25 20.89 32.21
CA ASN A 114 16.19 21.68 32.99
C ASN A 114 15.85 21.69 34.50
N ASP A 115 15.07 20.72 34.97
CA ASP A 115 14.59 20.57 36.35
C ASP A 115 13.72 21.76 36.83
N GLU A 116 13.16 22.53 35.88
CA GLU A 116 12.27 23.65 36.17
C GLU A 116 10.83 23.15 36.40
N PRO A 117 10.19 23.46 37.55
CA PRO A 117 8.79 23.12 37.77
C PRO A 117 7.89 23.95 36.86
N TYR A 118 6.95 23.29 36.17
CA TYR A 118 6.04 23.94 35.24
C TYR A 118 4.62 23.39 35.38
N THR A 119 3.62 24.27 35.27
CA THR A 119 2.21 23.88 35.31
C THR A 119 1.65 23.75 33.91
N LEU A 120 1.25 22.53 33.53
CA LEU A 120 0.48 22.29 32.31
C LEU A 120 -0.97 22.74 32.51
N HIS A 121 -1.54 23.35 31.48
CA HIS A 121 -2.93 23.81 31.41
C HIS A 121 -3.76 23.00 30.41
N SER A 122 -3.16 22.59 29.30
CA SER A 122 -3.80 21.88 28.20
C SER A 122 -2.98 20.64 27.81
N PRO A 123 -2.89 19.63 28.69
CA PRO A 123 -2.08 18.46 28.42
C PRO A 123 -2.66 17.56 27.31
N ASP A 124 -3.93 17.72 26.97
CA ASP A 124 -4.65 17.02 25.89
C ASP A 124 -3.99 17.17 24.50
N VAL A 125 -3.17 18.20 24.27
CA VAL A 125 -2.39 18.34 23.03
C VAL A 125 -1.43 17.16 22.77
N TRP A 126 -1.05 16.43 23.81
CA TRP A 126 -0.20 15.23 23.72
C TRP A 126 -0.98 13.92 23.83
N ASP A 127 -2.30 13.96 23.91
CA ASP A 127 -3.10 12.76 23.73
C ASP A 127 -2.96 12.24 22.31
N ARG A 128 -3.14 10.93 22.16
CA ARG A 128 -2.97 10.22 20.90
C ARG A 128 -4.14 9.27 20.69
N LEU A 129 -4.65 9.29 19.48
CA LEU A 129 -5.58 8.27 18.97
C LEU A 129 -4.85 7.37 17.97
N PRO A 130 -5.40 6.19 17.66
CA PRO A 130 -4.86 5.33 16.61
C PRO A 130 -4.73 6.08 15.28
N ASP A 131 -3.60 5.88 14.61
CA ASP A 131 -3.30 6.43 13.29
C ASP A 131 -2.25 5.58 12.57
N SER A 132 -1.74 6.06 11.43
CA SER A 132 -0.78 5.30 10.62
C SER A 132 0.59 5.12 11.29
N ARG A 133 0.91 5.90 12.32
CA ARG A 133 2.14 5.74 13.13
C ARG A 133 1.89 4.86 14.34
N HIS A 134 0.73 5.00 14.98
CA HIS A 134 0.31 4.34 16.22
C HIS A 134 -0.72 3.25 15.91
N VAL A 135 -0.25 2.18 15.26
CA VAL A 135 -1.14 1.14 14.70
C VAL A 135 -1.60 0.11 15.74
N PHE A 136 -0.71 -0.37 16.62
CA PHE A 136 -1.03 -1.37 17.65
C PHE A 136 -0.89 -0.85 19.09
N GLU A 137 -0.15 0.23 19.29
CA GLU A 137 0.13 0.84 20.59
C GLU A 137 0.48 2.33 20.46
N GLY A 138 0.70 3.00 21.59
CA GLY A 138 1.12 4.41 21.61
C GLY A 138 -0.03 5.41 21.50
N PHE A 139 -1.24 4.97 21.81
CA PHE A 139 -2.46 5.79 21.91
C PHE A 139 -3.09 5.67 23.30
N ASN A 140 -3.97 6.62 23.65
CA ASN A 140 -4.59 6.74 24.97
C ASN A 140 -5.33 5.47 25.39
N ALA A 141 -5.17 5.10 26.66
CA ALA A 141 -5.75 3.89 27.25
C ALA A 141 -5.89 4.03 28.78
N PRO A 142 -6.79 3.29 29.44
CA PRO A 142 -7.71 2.27 28.88
C PRO A 142 -8.92 2.88 28.16
N GLY A 143 -9.59 2.14 27.26
CA GLY A 143 -10.75 2.64 26.51
C GLY A 143 -12.08 1.94 26.80
N GLN A 144 -13.17 2.49 26.27
CA GLN A 144 -14.51 1.92 26.38
C GLN A 144 -15.25 1.94 25.04
N LEU A 145 -16.08 0.92 24.80
CA LEU A 145 -17.01 0.87 23.69
C LEU A 145 -18.39 1.28 24.19
N ILE A 146 -18.99 2.30 23.58
CA ILE A 146 -20.25 2.90 24.02
C ILE A 146 -21.31 2.70 22.96
N TYR A 147 -22.50 2.29 23.39
CA TYR A 147 -23.72 2.36 22.60
C TYR A 147 -24.54 3.54 23.08
N ARG A 148 -24.95 4.40 22.15
CA ARG A 148 -25.83 5.53 22.38
C ARG A 148 -27.11 5.33 21.58
N ASP A 149 -28.24 5.33 22.26
CA ASP A 149 -29.54 5.22 21.62
C ASP A 149 -29.94 6.54 20.92
N ALA A 150 -30.97 6.50 20.08
CA ALA A 150 -31.48 7.66 19.35
C ALA A 150 -32.01 8.76 20.31
N ASP A 151 -32.54 8.36 21.48
CA ASP A 151 -32.97 9.28 22.54
C ASP A 151 -31.82 9.90 23.34
N GLY A 152 -30.59 9.45 23.09
CA GLY A 152 -29.37 9.91 23.74
C GLY A 152 -28.97 9.16 25.00
N GLY A 153 -29.68 8.10 25.39
CA GLY A 153 -29.27 7.20 26.47
C GLY A 153 -27.98 6.44 26.10
N GLU A 154 -27.04 6.34 27.04
CA GLU A 154 -25.75 5.67 26.82
C GLU A 154 -25.56 4.46 27.73
N ARG A 155 -24.91 3.43 27.17
CA ARG A 155 -24.45 2.25 27.93
C ARG A 155 -23.10 1.77 27.44
N ILE A 156 -22.31 1.24 28.37
CA ILE A 156 -21.00 0.66 28.08
C ILE A 156 -21.20 -0.77 27.58
N LEU A 157 -20.70 -1.07 26.38
CA LEU A 157 -20.71 -2.40 25.79
C LEU A 157 -19.46 -3.20 26.13
N TYR A 158 -18.33 -2.51 26.27
CA TYR A 158 -17.05 -3.11 26.66
C TYR A 158 -16.22 -2.11 27.45
N ASP A 159 -15.69 -2.53 28.60
CA ASP A 159 -15.01 -1.64 29.53
C ASP A 159 -13.59 -2.12 29.86
N CYS A 160 -12.56 -1.42 29.37
CA CYS A 160 -11.18 -1.67 29.78
C CYS A 160 -10.78 -0.90 31.04
N VAL A 161 -11.56 0.08 31.50
CA VAL A 161 -11.22 0.92 32.66
C VAL A 161 -11.28 0.11 33.95
N LEU A 162 -12.22 -0.82 34.04
CA LEU A 162 -12.38 -1.70 35.21
C LEU A 162 -11.48 -2.93 35.18
N ARG A 163 -10.61 -3.08 34.17
CA ARG A 163 -9.75 -4.24 33.99
C ARG A 163 -8.35 -3.97 34.51
N ASN A 164 -7.71 -5.03 35.03
CA ASN A 164 -6.30 -4.98 35.45
C ASN A 164 -5.35 -4.93 34.25
N ASP A 165 -5.69 -5.64 33.17
CA ASP A 165 -4.87 -5.66 31.95
C ASP A 165 -5.22 -4.44 31.08
N PRO A 166 -4.23 -3.58 30.74
CA PRO A 166 -4.47 -2.44 29.87
C PRO A 166 -5.01 -2.84 28.51
N CYS A 167 -6.16 -2.28 28.14
CA CYS A 167 -6.73 -2.49 26.81
C CYS A 167 -7.50 -1.29 26.27
N VAL A 168 -7.78 -1.33 24.96
CA VAL A 168 -8.62 -0.36 24.25
C VAL A 168 -9.49 -1.10 23.23
N PRO A 169 -10.83 -1.00 23.28
CA PRO A 169 -11.69 -1.45 22.18
C PRO A 169 -11.65 -0.41 21.05
N LEU A 170 -11.53 -0.88 19.80
CA LEU A 170 -11.40 -0.06 18.60
C LEU A 170 -12.17 -0.65 17.41
N ASP A 171 -12.36 0.18 16.40
CA ASP A 171 -12.92 -0.18 15.10
C ASP A 171 -14.26 -0.94 15.18
N PRO A 172 -15.29 -0.39 15.86
CA PRO A 172 -16.60 -1.04 15.88
C PRO A 172 -17.21 -1.05 14.48
N MET A 173 -17.83 -2.17 14.11
CA MET A 173 -18.55 -2.35 12.87
C MET A 173 -19.87 -3.09 13.10
N VAL A 174 -20.95 -2.48 12.60
CA VAL A 174 -22.31 -3.00 12.76
C VAL A 174 -22.59 -4.07 11.71
N SER A 175 -23.22 -5.16 12.16
CA SER A 175 -23.68 -6.27 11.31
C SER A 175 -24.80 -5.82 10.35
N PHE A 176 -24.98 -6.56 9.25
CA PHE A 176 -25.96 -6.20 8.21
C PHE A 176 -27.40 -6.14 8.73
N ASP A 177 -27.75 -6.93 9.75
CA ASP A 177 -29.06 -6.92 10.38
C ASP A 177 -29.23 -5.83 11.47
N GLY A 178 -28.17 -5.07 11.77
CA GLY A 178 -28.18 -4.01 12.77
C GLY A 178 -28.20 -4.49 14.22
N ARG A 179 -28.00 -5.79 14.49
CA ARG A 179 -28.22 -6.37 15.84
C ARG A 179 -26.94 -6.63 16.64
N ARG A 180 -25.81 -6.69 15.96
CA ARG A 180 -24.51 -7.06 16.54
C ARG A 180 -23.41 -6.11 16.12
N ILE A 181 -22.44 -5.90 17.00
CA ILE A 181 -21.26 -5.06 16.75
C ILE A 181 -20.02 -5.95 16.86
N LEU A 182 -19.22 -5.96 15.81
CA LEU A 182 -17.90 -6.60 15.75
C LEU A 182 -16.84 -5.52 15.98
N PHE A 183 -15.86 -5.77 16.84
CA PHE A 183 -14.83 -4.79 17.19
C PHE A 183 -13.52 -5.47 17.58
N SER A 184 -12.43 -4.71 17.57
CA SER A 184 -11.11 -5.19 18.00
C SER A 184 -10.86 -4.75 19.43
N VAL A 185 -10.20 -5.57 20.23
CA VAL A 185 -9.65 -5.15 21.52
C VAL A 185 -8.15 -5.31 21.47
N TYR A 186 -7.42 -4.26 21.82
CA TYR A 186 -5.96 -4.22 21.81
C TYR A 186 -5.44 -4.35 23.24
N TRP A 187 -4.44 -5.19 23.48
CA TRP A 187 -3.83 -5.38 24.80
C TRP A 187 -2.37 -4.97 24.84
N GLY A 188 -1.99 -4.31 25.92
CA GLY A 188 -0.61 -3.97 26.25
C GLY A 188 -0.22 -4.49 27.63
N LYS A 189 1.08 -4.66 27.86
CA LYS A 189 1.57 -5.11 29.19
C LYS A 189 1.42 -4.05 30.26
N ARG A 190 1.38 -2.78 29.87
CA ARG A 190 1.31 -1.65 30.80
C ARG A 190 0.76 -0.40 30.13
N LEU A 191 0.43 0.58 30.97
CA LEU A 191 0.22 1.95 30.56
C LEU A 191 1.49 2.76 30.84
N LYS A 192 1.93 3.55 29.87
CA LYS A 192 3.14 4.37 29.96
C LYS A 192 2.78 5.85 29.88
N ASN A 193 3.44 6.67 30.69
CA ASN A 193 3.36 8.12 30.57
C ASN A 193 3.95 8.59 29.23
N ALA A 194 3.29 9.57 28.63
CA ALA A 194 3.84 10.30 27.51
C ALA A 194 5.15 10.99 27.88
N SER A 195 6.00 11.20 26.89
CA SER A 195 7.19 12.02 27.06
C SER A 195 7.36 12.95 25.87
N TRP A 196 7.75 14.19 26.17
CA TRP A 196 7.99 15.22 25.17
C TRP A 196 9.11 16.14 25.62
N ASP A 197 10.07 16.41 24.73
CA ASP A 197 11.21 17.30 25.00
C ASP A 197 11.97 16.98 26.31
N GLY A 198 12.06 15.69 26.66
CA GLY A 198 12.69 15.24 27.91
C GLY A 198 11.82 15.33 29.16
N THR A 199 10.60 15.88 29.07
CA THR A 199 9.63 15.94 30.15
C THR A 199 8.74 14.69 30.16
N THR A 200 8.44 14.18 31.36
CA THR A 200 7.40 13.17 31.57
C THR A 200 6.06 13.87 31.73
N LEU A 201 5.08 13.47 30.93
CA LEU A 201 3.76 14.09 30.86
C LEU A 201 2.68 13.22 31.54
N PRO A 202 1.56 13.80 31.97
CA PRO A 202 0.49 13.05 32.65
C PRO A 202 -0.29 12.11 31.72
N ASN A 203 -0.23 12.30 30.41
CA ASN A 203 -0.96 11.48 29.43
C ASN A 203 -0.54 10.01 29.52
N ARG A 204 -1.49 9.09 29.40
CA ARG A 204 -1.23 7.64 29.51
C ARG A 204 -1.54 6.93 28.22
N TRP A 205 -0.58 6.15 27.72
CA TRP A 205 -0.73 5.38 26.49
C TRP A 205 -0.59 3.88 26.72
N LEU A 206 -1.23 3.09 25.87
CA LEU A 206 -0.99 1.66 25.76
C LEU A 206 0.47 1.41 25.31
N ASP A 207 1.21 0.57 26.02
CA ASP A 207 2.63 0.29 25.75
C ASP A 207 2.92 -1.22 25.84
N GLN A 208 3.87 -1.67 25.02
CA GLN A 208 4.21 -3.08 24.84
C GLN A 208 2.99 -3.91 24.45
N ALA A 209 2.38 -3.55 23.32
CA ALA A 209 1.29 -4.30 22.72
C ALA A 209 1.66 -5.78 22.57
N THR A 210 0.72 -6.64 22.94
CA THR A 210 0.91 -8.10 23.01
C THR A 210 0.10 -8.81 21.95
N GLU A 211 -1.16 -8.42 21.79
CA GLU A 211 -2.09 -8.95 20.80
C GLU A 211 -3.26 -8.00 20.61
N ALA A 212 -4.03 -8.24 19.54
CA ALA A 212 -5.36 -7.67 19.38
C ALA A 212 -6.32 -8.78 18.93
N ARG A 213 -7.50 -8.83 19.55
CA ARG A 213 -8.49 -9.90 19.34
C ARG A 213 -9.87 -9.34 19.04
N LEU A 214 -10.54 -9.97 18.09
CA LEU A 214 -11.90 -9.62 17.69
C LEU A 214 -12.94 -10.11 18.69
N HIS A 215 -13.96 -9.28 18.92
CA HIS A 215 -15.09 -9.54 19.81
C HIS A 215 -16.38 -9.18 19.09
N VAL A 216 -17.45 -9.91 19.39
CA VAL A 216 -18.81 -9.57 18.96
C VAL A 216 -19.65 -9.30 20.19
N VAL A 217 -20.40 -8.21 20.19
CA VAL A 217 -21.44 -7.94 21.18
C VAL A 217 -22.81 -7.99 20.52
N ASP A 218 -23.73 -8.75 21.14
CA ASP A 218 -25.14 -8.71 20.82
C ASP A 218 -25.77 -7.50 21.53
N ILE A 219 -26.41 -6.61 20.76
CA ILE A 219 -26.88 -5.32 21.27
C ILE A 219 -27.99 -5.52 22.30
N ALA A 220 -28.95 -6.40 22.02
CA ALA A 220 -30.13 -6.59 22.87
C ALA A 220 -29.79 -7.22 24.22
N THR A 221 -28.91 -8.23 24.21
CA THR A 221 -28.53 -8.98 25.43
C THR A 221 -27.33 -8.39 26.15
N GLY A 222 -26.51 -7.58 25.46
CA GLY A 222 -25.23 -7.10 25.96
C GLY A 222 -24.16 -8.20 26.09
N LYS A 223 -24.41 -9.39 25.54
CA LYS A 223 -23.46 -10.50 25.62
C LYS A 223 -22.26 -10.24 24.70
N VAL A 224 -21.08 -10.14 25.28
CA VAL A 224 -19.80 -10.05 24.55
C VAL A 224 -19.20 -11.45 24.38
N THR A 225 -18.83 -11.80 23.15
CA THR A 225 -18.20 -13.08 22.81
C THR A 225 -16.86 -12.82 22.13
N PRO A 226 -15.74 -13.29 22.71
CA PRO A 226 -14.44 -13.20 22.07
C PRO A 226 -14.31 -14.25 20.95
N LEU A 227 -13.80 -13.87 19.78
CA LEU A 227 -13.67 -14.78 18.63
C LEU A 227 -12.41 -15.65 18.73
N LYS A 228 -12.31 -16.71 17.92
CA LYS A 228 -11.10 -17.54 17.85
C LYS A 228 -9.89 -16.68 17.45
N HIS A 229 -8.76 -16.91 18.12
CA HIS A 229 -7.57 -16.06 18.00
C HIS A 229 -6.29 -16.88 18.14
N GLU A 230 -5.22 -16.43 17.48
CA GLU A 230 -3.87 -16.97 17.60
C GLU A 230 -3.05 -16.06 18.51
N ALA A 231 -2.49 -16.59 19.59
CA ALA A 231 -1.75 -15.79 20.56
C ALA A 231 -0.61 -14.98 19.92
N GLY A 232 -0.49 -13.70 20.30
CA GLY A 232 0.54 -12.79 19.80
C GLY A 232 0.28 -12.22 18.40
N VAL A 233 -0.91 -12.45 17.85
CA VAL A 233 -1.37 -11.87 16.58
C VAL A 233 -2.16 -10.60 16.85
N PHE A 234 -2.18 -9.70 15.88
CA PHE A 234 -3.03 -8.52 15.88
C PHE A 234 -4.14 -8.72 14.86
N ASP A 235 -5.30 -9.20 15.30
CA ASP A 235 -6.54 -9.23 14.52
C ASP A 235 -7.30 -7.93 14.78
N VAL A 236 -7.34 -7.07 13.75
CA VAL A 236 -7.74 -5.66 13.87
C VAL A 236 -8.66 -5.24 12.73
N SER A 237 -9.31 -4.09 12.89
CA SER A 237 -10.07 -3.41 11.84
C SER A 237 -11.07 -4.34 11.11
N PRO A 238 -12.03 -4.93 11.84
CA PRO A 238 -12.92 -5.92 11.26
C PRO A 238 -14.03 -5.27 10.42
N ALA A 239 -14.74 -6.09 9.64
CA ALA A 239 -15.94 -5.76 8.91
C ALA A 239 -16.80 -7.03 8.75
N TRP A 240 -18.12 -6.85 8.70
CA TRP A 240 -19.06 -7.94 8.37
C TRP A 240 -19.16 -8.11 6.87
N LEU A 241 -19.28 -9.37 6.40
CA LEU A 241 -19.69 -9.69 5.04
C LEU A 241 -21.21 -9.99 5.00
N PRO A 242 -21.88 -9.78 3.84
CA PRO A 242 -23.32 -10.02 3.71
C PRO A 242 -23.76 -11.46 4.00
N ASP A 243 -22.86 -12.43 3.85
CA ASP A 243 -23.12 -13.85 4.08
C ASP A 243 -22.89 -14.31 5.53
N GLY A 244 -22.63 -13.36 6.44
CA GLY A 244 -22.42 -13.63 7.88
C GLY A 244 -20.97 -13.93 8.25
N ARG A 245 -20.06 -14.08 7.28
CA ARG A 245 -18.61 -14.17 7.55
C ARG A 245 -18.05 -12.83 8.01
N ILE A 246 -16.82 -12.86 8.50
CA ILE A 246 -16.08 -11.66 8.91
C ILE A 246 -14.85 -11.47 8.03
N LEU A 247 -14.53 -10.21 7.76
CA LEU A 247 -13.34 -9.72 7.09
C LEU A 247 -12.55 -8.87 8.08
N PHE A 248 -11.23 -8.97 8.12
CA PHE A 248 -10.41 -8.20 9.07
C PHE A 248 -8.95 -8.14 8.64
N ALA A 249 -8.22 -7.15 9.15
CA ALA A 249 -6.78 -7.07 9.00
C ALA A 249 -6.09 -7.95 10.07
N SER A 250 -5.02 -8.66 9.71
CA SER A 250 -4.35 -9.57 10.61
C SER A 250 -2.85 -9.70 10.35
N SER A 251 -2.06 -9.78 11.42
CA SER A 251 -0.60 -9.98 11.37
C SER A 251 -0.14 -11.44 11.28
N ARG A 252 -1.06 -12.40 11.09
CA ARG A 252 -0.75 -13.86 11.03
C ARG A 252 0.30 -14.26 10.01
N ALA A 253 0.44 -13.49 8.93
CA ALA A 253 1.46 -13.74 7.91
C ALA A 253 2.90 -13.51 8.40
N ARG A 254 3.08 -12.78 9.51
CA ARG A 254 4.37 -12.53 10.18
C ARG A 254 5.46 -12.00 9.22
N PHE A 255 5.08 -11.11 8.32
CA PHE A 255 6.00 -10.42 7.42
C PHE A 255 6.22 -8.97 7.85
N ARG A 256 7.17 -8.31 7.20
CA ARG A 256 7.63 -6.95 7.47
C ARG A 256 7.66 -6.16 6.17
N GLU A 257 7.66 -4.84 6.31
CA GLU A 257 7.76 -3.91 5.18
C GLU A 257 9.03 -4.10 4.33
N PRO A 258 9.05 -3.56 3.08
CA PRO A 258 10.20 -3.61 2.19
C PRO A 258 11.48 -2.97 2.77
N TRP A 259 12.64 -3.60 2.55
CA TRP A 259 13.95 -3.11 2.99
C TRP A 259 14.59 -2.16 1.99
N LEU A 260 14.16 -0.91 2.05
CA LEU A 260 14.62 0.15 1.16
C LEU A 260 15.95 0.76 1.62
N ASP A 261 16.73 1.28 0.66
CA ASP A 261 18.03 1.89 0.93
C ASP A 261 17.91 3.22 1.70
N GLY A 262 18.82 3.46 2.65
CA GLY A 262 18.78 4.67 3.49
C GLY A 262 17.56 4.81 4.40
N ILE A 263 16.73 3.77 4.52
CA ILE A 263 15.52 3.74 5.36
C ILE A 263 15.69 2.68 6.44
N THR A 264 15.46 3.09 7.69
CA THR A 264 15.38 2.17 8.83
C THR A 264 13.99 1.56 8.88
N PRO A 265 13.84 0.22 8.80
CA PRO A 265 12.54 -0.40 8.90
C PRO A 265 11.88 -0.17 10.27
N ASN A 266 10.56 -0.07 10.30
CA ASN A 266 9.71 0.17 11.47
C ASN A 266 9.74 -1.00 12.50
N ARG A 267 10.34 -2.15 12.12
CA ARG A 267 10.46 -3.40 12.91
C ARG A 267 9.15 -3.96 13.43
N ARG A 268 8.01 -3.56 12.87
CA ARG A 268 6.68 -4.08 13.16
C ARG A 268 6.38 -5.29 12.26
N VAL A 269 5.49 -6.16 12.72
CA VAL A 269 4.84 -7.14 11.83
C VAL A 269 3.65 -6.47 11.16
N GLU A 270 3.47 -6.70 9.88
CA GLU A 270 2.43 -6.00 9.13
C GLU A 270 1.17 -6.83 8.92
N THR A 271 0.08 -6.15 8.56
CA THR A 271 -1.24 -6.78 8.36
C THR A 271 -1.58 -7.00 6.90
N GLN A 272 -2.28 -8.11 6.67
CA GLN A 272 -3.00 -8.42 5.43
C GLN A 272 -4.47 -8.67 5.77
N LEU A 273 -5.35 -8.67 4.78
CA LEU A 273 -6.78 -8.91 4.95
C LEU A 273 -7.09 -10.40 4.92
N TYR A 274 -7.94 -10.83 5.85
CA TYR A 274 -8.37 -12.22 6.04
C TYR A 274 -9.88 -12.30 6.11
N ILE A 275 -10.43 -13.40 5.59
CA ILE A 275 -11.83 -13.79 5.81
C ILE A 275 -11.86 -15.00 6.73
N ALA A 276 -12.78 -15.01 7.68
CA ALA A 276 -13.04 -16.13 8.58
C ALA A 276 -14.55 -16.41 8.66
N ASP A 277 -14.90 -17.57 9.23
CA ASP A 277 -16.27 -17.78 9.70
C ASP A 277 -16.62 -16.78 10.82
N GLU A 278 -17.91 -16.69 11.14
CA GLU A 278 -18.43 -15.76 12.15
C GLU A 278 -17.78 -15.94 13.54
N GLN A 279 -17.26 -17.13 13.85
CA GLN A 279 -16.59 -17.44 15.11
C GLN A 279 -15.08 -17.11 15.06
N GLY A 280 -14.55 -16.61 13.94
CA GLY A 280 -13.13 -16.32 13.72
C GLY A 280 -12.29 -17.55 13.34
N GLY A 281 -12.91 -18.70 13.10
CA GLY A 281 -12.29 -19.91 12.58
C GLY A 281 -12.05 -19.86 11.07
N ASN A 282 -11.26 -20.81 10.59
CA ASN A 282 -11.02 -21.01 9.15
C ASN A 282 -10.55 -19.74 8.43
N ALA A 283 -9.69 -18.95 9.07
CA ALA A 283 -9.19 -17.70 8.52
C ALA A 283 -8.32 -17.95 7.28
N VAL A 284 -8.63 -17.28 6.17
CA VAL A 284 -7.92 -17.35 4.89
C VAL A 284 -7.43 -15.96 4.49
N ASN A 285 -6.16 -15.86 4.12
CA ASN A 285 -5.57 -14.61 3.61
C ASN A 285 -6.11 -14.33 2.20
N ILE A 286 -6.66 -13.13 2.00
CA ILE A 286 -7.21 -12.71 0.71
C ILE A 286 -6.39 -11.60 0.04
N SER A 287 -5.43 -11.00 0.73
CA SER A 287 -4.61 -9.91 0.19
C SER A 287 -3.10 -10.17 0.30
N PRO A 288 -2.55 -11.32 -0.15
CA PRO A 288 -1.12 -11.61 -0.03
C PRO A 288 -0.24 -10.66 -0.88
N HIS A 289 -0.84 -9.94 -1.82
CA HIS A 289 -0.24 -8.85 -2.60
C HIS A 289 0.09 -7.61 -1.76
N GLU A 290 -0.52 -7.45 -0.59
CA GLU A 290 -0.19 -6.38 0.35
C GLU A 290 1.13 -6.74 1.05
N VAL A 291 2.26 -6.41 0.43
CA VAL A 291 3.64 -6.69 0.92
C VAL A 291 4.17 -5.62 1.88
N THR A 292 3.28 -4.76 2.34
CA THR A 292 3.46 -3.67 3.30
C THR A 292 2.34 -3.83 4.32
N THR A 293 1.28 -3.00 4.31
CA THR A 293 0.19 -3.07 5.30
C THR A 293 -1.14 -2.77 4.64
N ALA A 294 -2.17 -3.57 4.93
CA ALA A 294 -3.57 -3.26 4.61
C ALA A 294 -4.44 -3.25 5.88
N MET A 295 -5.30 -2.24 6.01
CA MET A 295 -6.14 -2.01 7.20
C MET A 295 -7.50 -1.38 6.85
N HIS A 296 -8.39 -1.36 7.84
CA HIS A 296 -9.73 -0.74 7.80
C HIS A 296 -10.54 -1.05 6.54
N PRO A 297 -10.76 -2.33 6.22
CA PRO A 297 -11.70 -2.70 5.16
C PRO A 297 -13.11 -2.17 5.44
N TYR A 298 -13.78 -1.73 4.39
CA TYR A 298 -15.15 -1.24 4.41
C TYR A 298 -15.92 -1.88 3.25
N VAL A 299 -16.98 -2.61 3.58
CA VAL A 299 -17.87 -3.22 2.58
C VAL A 299 -18.81 -2.14 2.04
N LEU A 300 -18.63 -1.80 0.77
CA LEU A 300 -19.43 -0.80 0.06
C LEU A 300 -20.82 -1.35 -0.26
N ARG A 301 -21.78 -0.45 -0.53
CA ARG A 301 -23.15 -0.81 -1.00
C ARG A 301 -23.16 -1.66 -2.27
N ASN A 302 -22.13 -1.56 -3.11
CA ASN A 302 -21.95 -2.40 -4.30
C ASN A 302 -21.26 -3.75 -4.00
N GLY A 303 -21.14 -4.12 -2.73
CA GLY A 303 -20.54 -5.38 -2.28
C GLY A 303 -19.01 -5.46 -2.38
N ARG A 304 -18.33 -4.53 -3.06
CA ARG A 304 -16.87 -4.50 -3.10
C ARG A 304 -16.28 -4.05 -1.76
N ILE A 305 -15.02 -4.41 -1.52
CA ILE A 305 -14.29 -4.06 -0.31
C ILE A 305 -13.36 -2.91 -0.65
N ALA A 306 -13.62 -1.72 -0.12
CA ALA A 306 -12.64 -0.63 -0.09
C ALA A 306 -11.74 -0.80 1.15
N TYR A 307 -10.46 -0.48 1.06
CA TYR A 307 -9.55 -0.58 2.21
C TYR A 307 -8.36 0.38 2.08
N SER A 308 -7.70 0.66 3.19
CA SER A 308 -6.49 1.48 3.21
C SER A 308 -5.26 0.60 3.01
N SER A 309 -4.43 0.94 2.03
CA SER A 309 -3.18 0.24 1.74
C SER A 309 -2.00 1.20 1.89
N HIS A 310 -0.97 0.76 2.62
CA HIS A 310 0.29 1.47 2.77
C HIS A 310 1.23 1.07 1.65
N TRP A 311 1.69 1.96 0.78
CA TRP A 311 2.59 1.61 -0.33
C TRP A 311 3.99 2.19 -0.12
N LEU A 312 5.00 1.32 -0.26
CA LEU A 312 6.42 1.69 -0.20
C LEU A 312 7.21 1.27 -1.46
N SER A 313 6.57 0.60 -2.41
CA SER A 313 7.18 0.17 -3.66
C SER A 313 7.50 1.36 -4.58
N HIS A 314 8.18 1.12 -5.72
CA HIS A 314 8.31 2.08 -6.84
C HIS A 314 9.09 3.37 -6.62
N ASN A 315 10.11 3.37 -5.77
CA ASN A 315 10.74 4.63 -5.39
C ASN A 315 9.75 5.66 -4.79
N LEU A 316 8.51 5.29 -4.41
CA LEU A 316 7.52 6.19 -3.84
C LEU A 316 8.04 6.84 -2.55
N ALA A 317 8.75 6.04 -1.75
CA ALA A 317 9.54 6.49 -0.60
C ALA A 317 10.43 7.70 -0.91
N TYR A 318 10.92 7.84 -2.15
CA TYR A 318 11.84 8.86 -2.62
C TYR A 318 11.20 9.82 -3.66
N GLY A 319 9.87 9.89 -3.74
CA GLY A 319 9.15 10.84 -4.60
C GLY A 319 9.31 12.31 -4.20
N SER A 320 9.95 12.56 -3.06
CA SER A 320 10.39 13.88 -2.61
C SER A 320 11.85 13.81 -2.16
N THR A 321 12.51 14.95 -2.05
CA THR A 321 13.91 15.03 -1.63
C THR A 321 14.08 15.52 -0.20
N ASN A 322 13.03 16.04 0.44
CA ASN A 322 13.08 16.62 1.79
C ASN A 322 14.35 17.44 2.12
N GLY A 323 14.89 18.19 1.14
CA GLY A 323 16.11 18.99 1.27
C GLY A 323 17.45 18.29 0.98
N SER A 324 17.49 16.99 0.67
CA SER A 324 18.71 16.22 0.36
C SER A 324 18.53 15.21 -0.78
N ILE A 325 19.63 14.75 -1.39
CA ILE A 325 19.62 13.75 -2.46
C ILE A 325 19.14 12.41 -1.93
N ASN A 326 18.20 11.78 -2.65
CA ASN A 326 17.58 10.49 -2.33
C ASN A 326 17.08 10.36 -0.88
N TRP A 327 16.73 11.48 -0.25
CA TRP A 327 16.20 11.45 1.10
C TRP A 327 14.72 11.09 1.07
N PRO A 328 14.29 10.07 1.83
CA PRO A 328 12.92 9.60 1.75
C PRO A 328 11.92 10.61 2.33
N GLY A 329 10.71 10.60 1.80
CA GLY A 329 9.56 11.28 2.39
C GLY A 329 9.11 10.63 3.70
N THR A 330 8.05 11.17 4.29
CA THR A 330 7.46 10.60 5.51
C THR A 330 6.70 9.31 5.19
N LEU A 331 7.33 8.16 5.39
CA LEU A 331 6.82 6.84 4.98
C LEU A 331 5.45 6.50 5.58
N ASP A 332 5.21 6.82 6.85
CA ASP A 332 3.93 6.57 7.52
C ASP A 332 2.75 7.37 6.92
N ASN A 333 3.01 8.32 6.00
CA ASN A 333 1.98 9.04 5.25
C ASN A 333 1.63 8.38 3.91
N MET A 334 2.28 7.30 3.50
CA MET A 334 2.14 6.73 2.16
C MET A 334 0.96 5.76 2.07
N TRP A 335 -0.23 6.20 2.49
CA TRP A 335 -1.44 5.39 2.45
C TRP A 335 -2.40 5.87 1.37
N LEU A 336 -2.94 4.94 0.62
CA LEU A 336 -3.93 5.15 -0.42
C LEU A 336 -5.14 4.25 -0.21
N VAL A 337 -6.20 4.49 -1.00
CA VAL A 337 -7.41 3.66 -0.95
C VAL A 337 -7.41 2.73 -2.15
N MET A 338 -7.52 1.43 -1.87
CA MET A 338 -7.71 0.36 -2.84
C MET A 338 -9.13 -0.20 -2.71
N ASP A 339 -9.57 -0.93 -3.73
CA ASP A 339 -10.68 -1.85 -3.62
C ASP A 339 -10.36 -3.23 -4.20
N MET A 340 -11.21 -4.20 -3.88
CA MET A 340 -11.17 -5.56 -4.40
C MET A 340 -12.55 -6.21 -4.32
N ASP A 341 -12.71 -7.36 -4.97
CA ASP A 341 -13.88 -8.22 -4.75
C ASP A 341 -13.86 -8.89 -3.36
N VAL A 342 -14.97 -9.52 -2.95
CA VAL A 342 -15.07 -10.11 -1.61
C VAL A 342 -14.21 -11.35 -1.38
N ARG A 343 -13.46 -11.83 -2.37
CA ARG A 343 -12.46 -12.90 -2.23
C ARG A 343 -11.03 -12.39 -2.30
N GLY A 344 -10.82 -11.09 -2.53
CA GLY A 344 -9.50 -10.46 -2.70
C GLY A 344 -8.95 -10.53 -4.13
N GLY A 345 -9.81 -10.83 -5.11
CA GLY A 345 -9.51 -10.72 -6.53
C GLY A 345 -9.84 -9.32 -7.08
N ASP A 346 -9.55 -9.12 -8.36
CA ASP A 346 -9.96 -7.94 -9.12
C ASP A 346 -9.65 -6.58 -8.44
N MET A 347 -8.41 -6.39 -7.96
CA MET A 347 -8.02 -5.19 -7.19
C MET A 347 -7.87 -3.93 -8.06
N HIS A 348 -8.28 -2.76 -7.53
CA HIS A 348 -8.10 -1.45 -8.18
C HIS A 348 -7.71 -0.35 -7.18
N ALA A 349 -7.05 0.69 -7.67
CA ALA A 349 -6.87 1.93 -6.90
C ALA A 349 -8.13 2.79 -6.98
N LEU A 350 -8.61 3.27 -5.83
CA LEU A 350 -9.74 4.21 -5.76
C LEU A 350 -9.29 5.66 -5.59
N LEU A 351 -8.24 5.90 -4.79
CA LEU A 351 -7.77 7.26 -4.52
C LEU A 351 -6.33 7.27 -4.00
N GLY A 352 -5.51 8.18 -4.52
CA GLY A 352 -4.18 8.50 -3.97
C GLY A 352 -3.02 7.71 -4.57
N ALA A 353 -3.29 6.77 -5.49
CA ALA A 353 -2.26 6.00 -6.18
C ALA A 353 -1.45 6.88 -7.15
N HIS A 354 -2.10 7.69 -7.99
CA HIS A 354 -1.41 8.46 -9.03
C HIS A 354 -1.13 9.91 -8.66
N ARG A 355 -2.19 10.70 -8.47
CA ARG A 355 -2.07 12.10 -8.08
C ARG A 355 -2.48 12.28 -6.64
N ASN A 356 -1.60 12.89 -5.87
CA ASN A 356 -1.80 13.14 -4.45
C ASN A 356 -2.29 14.57 -4.13
N THR A 357 -2.79 15.32 -5.11
CA THR A 357 -3.29 16.69 -4.88
C THR A 357 -4.48 17.04 -5.76
N PHE A 358 -5.44 17.78 -5.19
CA PHE A 358 -6.57 18.35 -5.93
C PHE A 358 -6.93 19.75 -5.42
N LYS A 359 -7.70 20.51 -6.21
CA LYS A 359 -8.23 21.82 -5.83
C LYS A 359 -9.64 21.65 -5.25
N SER A 360 -9.82 22.03 -3.99
CA SER A 360 -11.15 22.05 -3.37
C SER A 360 -12.03 23.17 -3.93
N ALA A 361 -13.33 23.13 -3.66
CA ALA A 361 -14.28 24.19 -4.04
C ALA A 361 -13.92 25.58 -3.49
N SER A 362 -13.10 25.66 -2.43
CA SER A 362 -12.56 26.91 -1.88
C SER A 362 -11.34 27.46 -2.64
N GLY A 363 -10.86 26.78 -3.69
CA GLY A 363 -9.63 27.09 -4.42
C GLY A 363 -8.33 26.61 -3.72
N ARG A 364 -8.41 26.14 -2.47
CA ARG A 364 -7.27 25.60 -1.71
C ARG A 364 -6.81 24.28 -2.32
N THR A 365 -5.50 24.13 -2.50
CA THR A 365 -4.88 22.84 -2.81
C THR A 365 -4.94 21.95 -1.58
N LYS A 366 -5.51 20.76 -1.74
CA LYS A 366 -5.49 19.69 -0.75
C LYS A 366 -4.48 18.63 -1.19
N THR A 367 -3.70 18.12 -0.23
CA THR A 367 -2.71 17.06 -0.46
C THR A 367 -3.17 15.80 0.27
N MET A 368 -3.27 14.70 -0.47
CA MET A 368 -3.48 13.35 0.03
C MET A 368 -2.18 12.88 0.69
N LYS A 369 -2.33 12.35 1.90
CA LYS A 369 -1.26 11.88 2.78
C LYS A 369 -1.67 10.50 3.27
N ALA A 370 -1.84 10.30 4.58
CA ALA A 370 -2.38 9.06 5.11
C ALA A 370 -3.90 8.97 4.85
N LEU A 371 -4.29 8.38 3.72
CA LEU A 371 -5.69 7.98 3.47
C LEU A 371 -5.99 6.73 4.29
N HIS A 372 -6.88 6.83 5.28
CA HIS A 372 -7.13 5.73 6.22
C HIS A 372 -8.63 5.48 6.43
N PHE A 373 -9.18 5.77 7.62
CA PHE A 373 -10.56 5.43 7.98
C PHE A 373 -11.61 5.80 6.92
N LEU A 374 -12.40 4.80 6.54
CA LEU A 374 -13.43 4.85 5.50
C LEU A 374 -14.84 4.93 6.08
N GLY A 375 -15.74 5.48 5.25
CA GLY A 375 -17.19 5.49 5.43
C GLY A 375 -17.88 5.69 4.08
N GLN A 376 -19.19 5.48 4.02
CA GLN A 376 -19.97 5.70 2.80
C GLN A 376 -21.26 6.45 3.09
N ARG A 377 -21.56 7.49 2.30
CA ARG A 377 -22.81 8.26 2.40
C ARG A 377 -23.99 7.47 1.84
N TYR A 378 -25.20 7.88 2.20
CA TYR A 378 -26.44 7.24 1.73
C TYR A 378 -26.67 7.38 0.21
N ASN A 379 -26.05 8.38 -0.43
CA ASN A 379 -26.01 8.54 -1.89
C ASN A 379 -24.88 7.74 -2.56
N SER A 380 -24.27 6.79 -1.83
CA SER A 380 -23.18 5.90 -2.27
C SER A 380 -21.81 6.55 -2.46
N ASP A 381 -21.64 7.86 -2.18
CA ASP A 381 -20.31 8.49 -2.18
C ASP A 381 -19.42 7.83 -1.13
N ILE A 382 -18.21 7.44 -1.53
CA ILE A 382 -17.17 6.89 -0.65
C ILE A 382 -16.48 8.07 0.02
N CYS A 383 -16.18 7.94 1.31
CA CYS A 383 -15.50 8.97 2.10
C CYS A 383 -14.28 8.38 2.82
N VAL A 384 -13.20 9.14 2.89
CA VAL A 384 -11.96 8.74 3.53
C VAL A 384 -11.34 9.87 4.35
N SER A 385 -10.78 9.50 5.50
CA SER A 385 -9.95 10.40 6.31
C SER A 385 -8.60 10.62 5.66
N ASN A 386 -8.10 11.85 5.68
CA ASN A 386 -6.78 12.23 5.19
C ASN A 386 -6.05 13.05 6.23
N TYR A 387 -4.91 12.59 6.72
CA TYR A 387 -4.14 13.28 7.75
C TYR A 387 -2.64 13.10 7.60
N TYR A 388 -1.87 13.93 8.30
CA TYR A 388 -0.45 13.70 8.50
C TYR A 388 -0.27 12.86 9.77
N ARG A 389 0.54 11.81 9.66
CA ARG A 389 0.78 10.78 10.68
C ARG A 389 1.27 11.34 12.03
N GLY A 390 0.90 10.68 13.11
CA GLY A 390 1.48 10.80 14.46
C GLY A 390 1.07 12.03 15.26
N ASN A 391 0.88 13.18 14.61
CA ASN A 391 0.80 14.46 15.31
C ASN A 391 -0.60 15.06 15.35
N ASN A 392 -1.59 14.42 14.71
CA ASN A 392 -2.94 14.97 14.53
C ASN A 392 -4.05 14.06 15.04
N LEU A 393 -3.72 13.06 15.87
CA LEU A 393 -4.70 12.11 16.42
C LEU A 393 -5.51 11.36 15.33
N GLY A 394 -4.91 11.12 14.16
CA GLY A 394 -5.62 10.55 13.01
C GLY A 394 -6.66 11.48 12.36
N LEU A 395 -6.59 12.80 12.62
CA LEU A 395 -7.53 13.80 12.12
C LEU A 395 -6.86 14.78 11.14
N GLY A 396 -7.62 15.27 10.18
CA GLY A 396 -7.16 16.19 9.16
C GLY A 396 -8.29 16.71 8.31
N ASP A 397 -8.37 16.19 7.09
CA ASP A 397 -9.46 16.40 6.14
C ASP A 397 -10.28 15.11 5.97
N VAL A 398 -11.51 15.24 5.47
CA VAL A 398 -12.25 14.12 4.88
C VAL A 398 -12.53 14.44 3.43
N PHE A 399 -12.20 13.51 2.55
CA PHE A 399 -12.51 13.58 1.12
C PHE A 399 -13.60 12.58 0.79
N CYS A 400 -14.51 12.96 -0.10
CA CYS A 400 -15.54 12.05 -0.60
C CYS A 400 -15.67 12.16 -2.11
N TRP A 401 -16.14 11.10 -2.75
CA TRP A 401 -16.36 11.04 -4.19
C TRP A 401 -17.42 10.02 -4.57
N THR A 402 -18.06 10.25 -5.70
CA THR A 402 -18.93 9.24 -6.32
C THR A 402 -18.06 8.11 -6.89
N PRO A 403 -18.37 6.83 -6.60
CA PRO A 403 -17.65 5.70 -7.19
C PRO A 403 -17.62 5.78 -8.72
N GLU A 404 -16.45 5.54 -9.31
CA GLU A 404 -16.29 5.33 -10.74
C GLU A 404 -16.71 3.88 -11.10
N PRO A 405 -16.95 3.57 -12.38
CA PRO A 405 -17.08 2.19 -12.83
C PRO A 405 -15.86 1.34 -12.44
N VAL A 406 -16.06 0.04 -12.20
CA VAL A 406 -14.97 -0.90 -11.92
C VAL A 406 -13.89 -0.80 -13.01
N GLY A 407 -12.63 -0.70 -12.60
CA GLY A 407 -11.49 -0.52 -13.51
C GLY A 407 -11.20 0.93 -13.93
N VAL A 408 -12.02 1.90 -13.51
CA VAL A 408 -11.79 3.33 -13.79
C VAL A 408 -11.43 4.04 -12.49
N GLU A 409 -10.27 4.70 -12.43
CA GLU A 409 -9.85 5.50 -11.28
C GLU A 409 -10.25 6.98 -11.45
N GLY A 410 -10.16 7.50 -12.68
CA GLY A 410 -10.41 8.91 -12.91
C GLY A 410 -9.85 9.46 -14.22
N ALA A 411 -10.14 10.72 -14.53
CA ALA A 411 -9.77 11.30 -15.82
C ALA A 411 -8.26 11.61 -15.96
N LEU A 412 -7.73 11.49 -17.18
CA LEU A 412 -6.41 12.03 -17.52
C LEU A 412 -6.35 13.56 -17.30
N PRO A 413 -5.17 14.11 -16.96
CA PRO A 413 -3.89 13.43 -16.68
C PRO A 413 -3.73 13.03 -15.20
N GLU A 414 -4.79 13.16 -14.40
CA GLU A 414 -4.68 13.16 -12.93
C GLU A 414 -5.05 11.83 -12.29
N PHE A 415 -5.86 11.01 -12.98
CA PHE A 415 -6.47 9.78 -12.44
C PHE A 415 -7.12 10.04 -11.08
N LEU A 416 -7.83 11.17 -10.99
CA LEU A 416 -8.65 11.50 -9.82
C LEU A 416 -10.11 11.21 -10.14
N PRO A 417 -10.88 10.64 -9.20
CA PRO A 417 -12.32 10.45 -9.38
C PRO A 417 -13.00 11.76 -9.75
N ARG A 418 -13.89 11.74 -10.75
CA ARG A 418 -14.46 12.95 -11.37
C ARG A 418 -15.21 13.85 -10.38
N ASN A 419 -15.84 13.26 -9.37
CA ASN A 419 -16.64 13.96 -8.37
C ASN A 419 -15.95 14.02 -7.00
N LEU A 420 -14.62 14.14 -6.95
CA LEU A 420 -13.87 14.28 -5.71
C LEU A 420 -14.08 15.66 -5.06
N TYR A 421 -14.49 15.69 -3.80
CA TYR A 421 -14.65 16.91 -3.02
C TYR A 421 -14.19 16.76 -1.57
N ASN A 422 -13.99 17.90 -0.91
CA ASN A 422 -13.57 17.99 0.48
C ASN A 422 -14.76 18.34 1.38
N VAL A 423 -14.93 17.64 2.51
CA VAL A 423 -16.12 17.75 3.38
C VAL A 423 -16.18 19.06 4.16
N ALA A 424 -15.04 19.63 4.58
CA ALA A 424 -15.01 20.86 5.36
C ALA A 424 -13.91 21.83 4.89
N ASN A 425 -14.27 23.03 4.43
CA ASN A 425 -13.31 23.99 3.88
C ASN A 425 -12.34 24.56 4.93
N TRP A 426 -12.74 24.53 6.20
CA TRP A 426 -11.96 24.97 7.34
C TRP A 426 -11.00 23.90 7.89
N SER A 427 -11.15 22.63 7.51
CA SER A 427 -10.22 21.58 7.94
C SER A 427 -8.93 21.58 7.11
N LYS A 428 -7.87 20.97 7.64
CA LYS A 428 -6.64 20.67 6.89
C LYS A 428 -5.86 19.50 7.50
N SER A 429 -5.28 18.71 6.61
CA SER A 429 -4.47 17.52 6.89
C SER A 429 -2.99 17.75 7.13
N ASN A 430 -2.52 19.00 7.15
CA ASN A 430 -1.09 19.30 7.27
C ASN A 430 -0.56 19.09 8.70
N ASP A 431 0.76 18.90 8.80
CA ASP A 431 1.50 18.78 10.05
C ASP A 431 1.69 20.14 10.73
N GLU A 432 0.56 20.76 11.07
CA GLU A 432 0.49 22.13 11.57
C GLU A 432 -0.83 22.35 12.33
N PRO A 433 -0.97 23.45 13.08
CA PRO A 433 -2.18 23.72 13.85
C PRO A 433 -3.40 23.84 12.96
N SER A 434 -4.60 23.59 13.49
CA SER A 434 -5.85 23.75 12.73
C SER A 434 -6.04 25.19 12.21
N VAL A 435 -6.97 25.40 11.28
CA VAL A 435 -7.20 26.74 10.71
C VAL A 435 -7.83 27.65 11.78
N LYS A 436 -7.35 28.89 11.89
CA LYS A 436 -8.04 29.93 12.66
C LYS A 436 -9.07 30.66 11.80
N GLN A 437 -10.25 30.90 12.35
CA GLN A 437 -11.24 31.86 11.86
C GLN A 437 -11.69 32.69 13.07
N ASP A 438 -11.74 34.01 12.92
CA ASP A 438 -12.08 34.96 13.99
C ASP A 438 -11.27 34.75 15.29
N GLY A 439 -9.98 34.44 15.13
CA GLY A 439 -9.06 34.17 16.24
C GLY A 439 -9.15 32.75 16.84
N LEU A 440 -10.16 31.96 16.47
CA LEU A 440 -10.45 30.64 17.01
C LEU A 440 -10.06 29.51 16.09
N TYR A 441 -9.40 28.51 16.65
CA TYR A 441 -9.07 27.28 15.96
C TYR A 441 -10.33 26.46 15.67
N GLN A 442 -10.56 26.16 14.38
CA GLN A 442 -11.75 25.45 13.91
C GLN A 442 -11.66 23.94 14.14
N GLY A 443 -10.44 23.38 14.23
CA GLY A 443 -10.21 21.95 14.45
C GLY A 443 -9.85 21.13 13.21
N LYS A 444 -9.85 19.80 13.37
CA LYS A 444 -9.58 18.80 12.33
C LYS A 444 -10.63 17.69 12.38
N ILE A 445 -10.86 17.04 11.25
CA ILE A 445 -11.93 16.03 11.11
C ILE A 445 -11.40 14.68 10.62
N GLY A 446 -12.10 13.60 10.92
CA GLY A 446 -11.78 12.24 10.48
C GLY A 446 -12.90 11.25 10.78
N TYR A 447 -12.64 9.96 10.57
CA TYR A 447 -13.55 8.84 10.83
C TYR A 447 -14.98 9.06 10.26
N PRO A 448 -15.13 9.21 8.94
CA PRO A 448 -16.43 9.45 8.35
C PRO A 448 -17.35 8.22 8.52
N GLU A 449 -18.62 8.50 8.74
CA GLU A 449 -19.71 7.52 8.63
C GLU A 449 -20.93 8.20 8.02
N GLY A 450 -21.59 7.55 7.06
CA GLY A 450 -22.80 8.08 6.44
C GLY A 450 -24.00 8.01 7.38
N MET A 451 -24.85 9.03 7.33
CA MET A 451 -26.10 9.07 8.09
C MET A 451 -27.27 9.59 7.21
N PRO A 452 -28.53 9.50 7.68
CA PRO A 452 -29.70 10.01 6.97
C PRO A 452 -29.54 11.46 6.48
N GLY A 453 -30.28 11.81 5.43
CA GLY A 453 -30.17 13.13 4.78
C GLY A 453 -28.86 13.35 4.00
N ASN A 454 -28.16 12.26 3.66
CA ASN A 454 -26.85 12.28 3.01
C ASN A 454 -25.79 13.08 3.79
N GLN A 455 -25.91 13.15 5.11
CA GLN A 455 -24.90 13.80 5.95
C GLN A 455 -23.84 12.81 6.41
N LEU A 456 -22.85 13.31 7.14
CA LEU A 456 -21.78 12.50 7.75
C LEU A 456 -21.77 12.70 9.26
N LEU A 457 -21.66 11.61 10.00
CA LEU A 457 -21.04 11.58 11.31
C LEU A 457 -19.52 11.65 11.13
N LEU A 458 -18.87 12.44 11.97
CA LEU A 458 -17.44 12.72 11.94
C LEU A 458 -16.88 12.75 13.36
N THR A 459 -15.67 12.22 13.52
CA THR A 459 -14.82 12.59 14.66
C THR A 459 -14.26 13.99 14.40
N VAL A 460 -14.40 14.89 15.36
CA VAL A 460 -13.91 16.28 15.26
C VAL A 460 -13.02 16.61 16.45
N GLY A 461 -11.76 16.94 16.15
CA GLY A 461 -10.79 17.46 17.12
C GLY A 461 -10.83 18.98 17.12
N ARG A 462 -11.34 19.59 18.19
CA ARG A 462 -11.46 21.04 18.37
C ARG A 462 -10.22 21.61 19.06
N GLY A 463 -9.77 22.78 18.60
CA GLY A 463 -8.60 23.46 19.14
C GLY A 463 -7.36 23.29 18.28
N PHE A 464 -6.18 23.37 18.92
CA PHE A 464 -4.90 23.46 18.23
C PHE A 464 -4.60 22.22 17.35
N CYS A 465 -4.87 21.03 17.88
CA CYS A 465 -4.83 19.74 17.18
C CYS A 465 -3.56 19.48 16.37
N THR A 466 -2.43 19.78 16.99
CA THR A 466 -1.11 19.36 16.54
C THR A 466 -0.12 19.40 17.70
N ASN A 467 0.89 18.53 17.69
CA ASN A 467 2.02 18.60 18.62
C ASN A 467 3.37 18.73 17.88
N VAL A 468 3.38 19.37 16.71
CA VAL A 468 4.57 19.49 15.85
C VAL A 468 5.57 20.50 16.37
N SER A 469 6.82 20.06 16.56
CA SER A 469 8.04 20.85 16.81
C SER A 469 7.87 22.02 17.81
N GLY A 470 8.28 21.78 19.05
CA GLY A 470 8.29 22.81 20.10
C GLY A 470 8.65 22.22 21.45
N THR A 471 8.95 23.09 22.41
CA THR A 471 9.08 22.73 23.83
C THR A 471 7.70 22.63 24.47
N VAL A 472 7.60 21.98 25.63
CA VAL A 472 6.38 21.94 26.45
C VAL A 472 5.78 23.33 26.62
N LYS A 473 6.61 24.31 27.03
CA LYS A 473 6.21 25.71 27.23
C LYS A 473 5.65 26.34 25.96
N SER A 474 6.33 26.16 24.82
CA SER A 474 5.88 26.74 23.54
C SER A 474 4.52 26.21 23.06
N PHE A 475 4.15 24.97 23.43
CA PHE A 475 2.83 24.44 23.12
C PHE A 475 1.76 25.06 24.02
N GLN A 476 2.03 25.10 25.33
CA GLN A 476 1.11 25.65 26.32
C GLN A 476 0.82 27.14 26.07
N GLU A 477 1.84 27.93 25.71
CA GLU A 477 1.66 29.33 25.30
C GLU A 477 0.76 29.49 24.06
N ARG A 478 0.85 28.57 23.09
CA ARG A 478 0.03 28.61 21.85
C ARG A 478 -1.45 28.26 22.08
N VAL A 479 -1.79 27.63 23.19
CA VAL A 479 -3.17 27.30 23.59
C VAL A 479 -3.71 28.17 24.72
N ALA A 480 -2.84 28.83 25.50
CA ALA A 480 -3.22 29.62 26.67
C ALA A 480 -4.22 30.75 26.39
N GLU A 481 -4.11 31.38 25.21
CA GLU A 481 -4.97 32.50 24.81
C GLU A 481 -6.30 32.04 24.16
N GLN A 482 -6.50 30.73 23.98
CA GLN A 482 -7.74 30.21 23.38
C GLN A 482 -8.87 30.15 24.42
N PRO A 483 -10.12 30.40 24.02
CA PRO A 483 -11.26 30.05 24.85
C PRO A 483 -11.22 28.57 25.22
N HIS A 484 -11.41 28.27 26.51
CA HIS A 484 -11.32 26.93 27.08
C HIS A 484 -9.96 26.22 26.93
N GLN A 485 -8.92 26.91 26.45
CA GLN A 485 -7.53 26.41 26.39
C GLN A 485 -7.42 24.99 25.82
N ARG A 486 -8.08 24.69 24.70
CA ARG A 486 -8.14 23.32 24.15
C ARG A 486 -6.88 22.96 23.36
N GLY A 487 -6.18 21.90 23.78
CA GLY A 487 -5.09 21.30 23.01
C GLY A 487 -5.63 20.59 21.78
N CYS A 488 -6.40 19.53 21.98
CA CYS A 488 -7.20 18.91 20.94
C CYS A 488 -8.33 18.10 21.58
N ASP A 489 -9.52 18.67 21.58
CA ASP A 489 -10.70 18.06 22.20
C ASP A 489 -11.49 17.27 21.16
N VAL A 490 -11.54 15.95 21.31
CA VAL A 490 -12.08 15.06 20.27
C VAL A 490 -13.45 14.55 20.68
N GLY A 491 -14.47 14.89 19.88
CA GLY A 491 -15.82 14.37 20.04
C GLY A 491 -16.45 13.96 18.72
N VAL A 492 -17.69 13.45 18.79
CA VAL A 492 -18.49 13.05 17.63
C VAL A 492 -19.50 14.13 17.28
N TYR A 493 -19.52 14.50 16.01
CA TYR A 493 -20.39 15.54 15.45
C TYR A 493 -21.00 15.05 14.14
N HIS A 494 -22.06 15.71 13.68
CA HIS A 494 -22.54 15.51 12.31
C HIS A 494 -22.60 16.79 11.50
N THR A 495 -22.50 16.64 10.18
CA THR A 495 -22.67 17.74 9.24
C THR A 495 -24.14 18.11 9.09
N THR A 496 -24.42 19.40 8.90
CA THR A 496 -25.73 19.89 8.41
C THR A 496 -25.69 20.27 6.94
N ARG A 497 -24.47 20.45 6.42
CA ARG A 497 -24.17 20.82 5.04
C ARG A 497 -22.81 20.29 4.62
N ILE A 498 -22.66 20.00 3.34
CA ILE A 498 -21.39 19.59 2.74
C ILE A 498 -21.18 20.41 1.44
N PRO A 499 -20.06 21.13 1.27
CA PRO A 499 -19.00 21.31 2.24
C PRO A 499 -19.42 22.21 3.42
N SER A 500 -18.95 21.88 4.61
CA SER A 500 -19.00 22.75 5.79
C SER A 500 -18.03 23.93 5.62
N ARG A 501 -18.46 25.12 6.01
CA ARG A 501 -17.75 26.41 5.85
C ARG A 501 -17.03 26.84 7.13
N GLN A 502 -17.58 26.51 8.29
CA GLN A 502 -17.03 26.78 9.62
C GLN A 502 -17.42 25.68 10.61
N MET A 503 -16.75 25.64 11.77
CA MET A 503 -17.01 24.60 12.78
C MET A 503 -18.45 24.64 13.31
N SER A 504 -19.09 25.82 13.37
CA SER A 504 -20.49 25.92 13.83
C SER A 504 -21.52 25.35 12.86
N ASP A 505 -21.13 24.89 11.67
CA ASP A 505 -22.01 24.10 10.80
C ASP A 505 -22.16 22.64 11.28
N MET A 506 -21.34 22.23 12.26
CA MET A 506 -21.36 20.90 12.85
C MET A 506 -22.27 20.88 14.07
N VAL A 507 -23.08 19.83 14.19
CA VAL A 507 -23.95 19.60 15.35
C VAL A 507 -23.28 18.57 16.24
N ARG A 508 -23.16 18.89 17.52
CA ARG A 508 -22.56 18.01 18.54
C ARG A 508 -23.49 16.82 18.80
N VAL A 509 -22.94 15.61 18.69
CA VAL A 509 -23.60 14.37 19.10
C VAL A 509 -23.17 13.98 20.51
N VAL A 510 -21.85 13.88 20.73
CA VAL A 510 -21.24 13.64 22.04
C VAL A 510 -19.83 14.26 22.05
N ASP A 511 -19.50 14.98 23.11
CA ASP A 511 -18.19 15.65 23.32
C ASP A 511 -18.10 15.94 24.82
N ARG A 512 -17.73 14.93 25.61
CA ARG A 512 -17.60 15.05 27.07
C ARG A 512 -16.18 15.48 27.41
N GLU A 513 -16.05 16.41 28.35
CA GLU A 513 -14.76 17.05 28.63
C GLU A 513 -13.68 16.05 29.07
N GLU A 514 -14.06 14.99 29.78
CA GLU A 514 -13.18 13.98 30.34
C GLU A 514 -12.80 12.85 29.34
N TRP A 515 -13.39 12.85 28.14
CA TRP A 515 -13.21 11.80 27.14
C TRP A 515 -12.75 12.36 25.80
N HIS A 516 -12.14 11.48 25.02
CA HIS A 516 -12.06 11.60 23.57
C HIS A 516 -13.01 10.59 22.96
N GLU A 517 -14.07 11.03 22.27
CA GLU A 517 -15.01 10.17 21.56
C GLU A 517 -14.76 10.16 20.05
N PHE A 518 -14.60 8.96 19.47
CA PHE A 518 -14.23 8.83 18.07
C PHE A 518 -14.69 7.50 17.45
N GLY A 519 -14.61 7.42 16.11
CA GLY A 519 -14.83 6.17 15.38
C GLY A 519 -16.28 5.72 15.39
N ALA A 520 -17.22 6.67 15.38
CA ALA A 520 -18.65 6.37 15.44
C ALA A 520 -19.13 5.58 14.20
N ARG A 521 -20.05 4.65 14.43
CA ARG A 521 -20.85 3.97 13.40
C ARG A 521 -22.32 4.09 13.72
N VAL A 522 -23.12 4.23 12.67
CA VAL A 522 -24.58 4.18 12.77
C VAL A 522 -25.00 2.73 12.98
N VAL A 523 -25.89 2.51 13.96
CA VAL A 523 -26.48 1.19 14.23
C VAL A 523 -27.80 1.08 13.46
N VAL A 524 -27.68 0.66 12.21
CA VAL A 524 -28.82 0.35 11.35
C VAL A 524 -28.60 -0.92 10.55
N ALA A 525 -29.70 -1.57 10.19
CA ALA A 525 -29.66 -2.60 9.18
C ALA A 525 -29.23 -2.00 7.84
N ARG A 526 -28.35 -2.70 7.13
CA ARG A 526 -27.85 -2.31 5.81
C ARG A 526 -27.94 -3.48 4.84
N SER A 527 -27.92 -3.18 3.55
CA SER A 527 -27.85 -4.19 2.49
C SER A 527 -26.79 -3.78 1.46
N ALA A 528 -26.27 -4.77 0.74
CA ALA A 528 -25.41 -4.59 -0.42
C ALA A 528 -26.08 -5.24 -1.64
N PRO A 529 -27.21 -4.68 -2.12
CA PRO A 529 -28.01 -5.31 -3.17
C PRO A 529 -27.30 -5.37 -4.51
N ASP A 530 -26.34 -4.46 -4.74
CA ASP A 530 -25.61 -4.35 -5.99
C ASP A 530 -24.29 -5.16 -5.96
N ALA A 531 -24.13 -6.06 -4.99
CA ALA A 531 -22.98 -6.96 -4.92
C ALA A 531 -22.93 -7.83 -6.19
N PRO A 532 -21.87 -7.72 -7.03
CA PRO A 532 -21.78 -8.54 -8.22
C PRO A 532 -21.56 -10.01 -7.83
N ASP A 533 -22.15 -10.92 -8.60
CA ASP A 533 -21.84 -12.34 -8.48
C ASP A 533 -20.34 -12.56 -8.73
N LEU A 534 -19.68 -13.22 -7.78
CA LEU A 534 -18.31 -13.67 -7.98
C LEU A 534 -18.28 -14.72 -9.08
N ARG A 535 -17.66 -14.38 -10.21
CA ARG A 535 -17.43 -15.32 -11.30
C ARG A 535 -16.08 -15.98 -11.12
N TYR A 536 -16.09 -17.24 -10.71
CA TYR A 536 -14.89 -18.06 -10.61
C TYR A 536 -15.13 -19.41 -11.27
N THR A 537 -14.02 -20.08 -11.57
CA THR A 537 -14.02 -21.40 -12.19
C THR A 537 -13.71 -22.47 -11.15
N ASN A 538 -14.32 -23.64 -11.30
CA ASN A 538 -14.11 -24.79 -10.41
C ASN A 538 -12.80 -25.53 -10.70
N ASP A 539 -12.07 -25.16 -11.76
CA ASP A 539 -10.77 -25.75 -12.09
C ASP A 539 -9.65 -25.31 -11.12
N GLY A 540 -9.92 -24.28 -10.30
CA GLY A 540 -8.98 -23.76 -9.31
C GLY A 540 -7.81 -22.96 -9.89
N SER A 541 -7.64 -22.93 -11.22
CA SER A 541 -6.53 -22.24 -11.87
C SER A 541 -6.71 -20.72 -11.83
N CYS A 542 -5.59 -20.03 -11.63
CA CYS A 542 -5.51 -18.58 -11.55
C CYS A 542 -5.00 -18.01 -12.86
N GLN A 543 -5.87 -17.34 -13.61
CA GLN A 543 -5.50 -16.79 -14.92
C GLN A 543 -5.63 -15.28 -14.95
N LEU A 544 -4.66 -14.65 -15.61
CA LEU A 544 -4.68 -13.26 -15.98
C LEU A 544 -4.70 -13.17 -17.50
N ALA A 545 -5.55 -12.31 -18.04
CA ALA A 545 -5.51 -11.92 -19.43
C ALA A 545 -5.39 -10.40 -19.55
N SER A 546 -4.75 -9.95 -20.61
CA SER A 546 -5.01 -8.60 -21.13
C SER A 546 -5.86 -8.71 -22.37
N SER A 547 -6.98 -8.01 -22.40
CA SER A 547 -7.77 -7.90 -23.62
C SER A 547 -7.11 -7.00 -24.63
N ASP A 548 -6.24 -6.04 -24.27
CA ASP A 548 -5.50 -5.16 -25.19
C ASP A 548 -4.30 -4.49 -24.49
N ALA A 549 -3.10 -5.07 -24.56
CA ALA A 549 -1.91 -4.43 -24.02
C ALA A 549 -1.34 -3.33 -24.93
N GLY A 550 -1.91 -3.10 -26.12
CA GLY A 550 -1.50 -2.07 -27.08
C GLY A 550 -2.13 -0.69 -26.82
N THR A 551 -3.18 -0.63 -25.99
CA THR A 551 -3.71 0.61 -25.44
C THR A 551 -3.05 0.89 -24.10
N ALA A 552 -2.46 2.07 -23.92
CA ALA A 552 -1.75 2.42 -22.68
C ALA A 552 -1.98 3.86 -22.23
N GLU A 553 -2.05 4.07 -20.91
CA GLU A 553 -1.98 5.38 -20.26
C GLU A 553 -0.78 5.46 -19.30
N THR A 554 0.36 4.95 -19.79
CA THR A 554 1.62 4.84 -19.03
C THR A 554 2.56 6.03 -19.20
N SER A 555 2.21 7.00 -20.04
CA SER A 555 3.10 8.11 -20.34
C SER A 555 3.27 9.05 -19.15
N ALA A 556 4.53 9.43 -18.94
CA ALA A 556 4.90 10.30 -17.84
C ALA A 556 4.14 11.63 -17.94
N SER A 557 3.55 12.06 -16.81
CA SER A 557 2.85 13.35 -16.70
C SER A 557 3.77 14.56 -16.85
N ARG A 558 5.09 14.35 -16.85
CA ARG A 558 6.12 15.38 -17.02
C ARG A 558 7.11 14.94 -18.09
N PRO A 559 7.63 15.88 -18.90
CA PRO A 559 8.76 15.60 -19.78
C PRO A 559 9.96 15.06 -19.00
N TYR A 560 10.81 14.28 -19.67
CA TYR A 560 12.08 13.84 -19.13
C TYR A 560 12.91 15.04 -18.68
N ALA A 561 13.46 14.96 -17.47
CA ALA A 561 14.44 15.91 -16.97
C ALA A 561 15.43 15.15 -16.10
N PHE A 562 16.67 15.01 -16.58
CA PHE A 562 17.70 14.29 -15.86
C PHE A 562 17.84 14.85 -14.43
N ASN A 563 18.11 13.96 -13.48
CA ASN A 563 18.16 14.26 -12.04
C ASN A 563 16.86 14.81 -11.41
N LYS A 564 15.74 14.86 -12.15
CA LYS A 564 14.40 15.28 -11.68
C LYS A 564 13.30 14.24 -11.95
N ASN A 565 13.66 13.11 -12.55
CA ASN A 565 12.74 12.03 -12.92
C ASN A 565 12.14 11.28 -11.71
N TYR A 566 12.68 11.43 -10.49
CA TYR A 566 12.04 10.91 -9.28
C TYR A 566 10.58 11.38 -9.12
N LYS A 567 10.19 12.52 -9.71
CA LYS A 567 8.81 13.02 -9.68
C LYS A 567 7.87 12.29 -10.64
N SER A 568 8.37 11.79 -11.76
CA SER A 568 7.58 11.03 -12.74
C SER A 568 7.62 9.53 -12.43
N MET A 569 8.74 9.03 -11.90
CA MET A 569 9.00 7.60 -11.67
C MET A 569 8.59 7.10 -10.28
N ALA A 570 8.24 7.99 -9.34
CA ALA A 570 7.74 7.59 -8.02
C ALA A 570 6.26 7.12 -8.03
N ASN A 571 5.57 7.25 -9.17
CA ASN A 571 4.15 6.93 -9.30
C ASN A 571 3.98 5.51 -9.90
N ASN A 572 3.82 4.48 -9.06
CA ASN A 572 3.32 3.11 -9.34
C ASN A 572 3.78 2.36 -10.62
N GLY A 573 4.80 2.86 -11.29
CA GLY A 573 5.25 2.36 -12.56
C GLY A 573 5.99 3.44 -13.33
N GLY A 574 6.53 3.05 -14.47
CA GLY A 574 7.22 3.98 -15.36
C GLY A 574 7.45 3.33 -16.71
N GLU A 575 7.52 4.16 -17.73
CA GLU A 575 8.03 3.77 -19.04
C GLU A 575 9.34 4.51 -19.32
N VAL A 576 10.25 3.86 -20.03
CA VAL A 576 11.48 4.51 -20.49
C VAL A 576 11.09 5.60 -21.49
N HIS A 577 11.42 6.86 -21.18
CA HIS A 577 10.98 8.03 -21.94
C HIS A 577 11.38 8.02 -23.42
N GLY A 578 12.48 7.36 -23.78
CA GLY A 578 12.99 7.33 -25.15
C GLY A 578 12.40 6.24 -26.04
N LEU A 579 11.47 5.41 -25.54
CA LEU A 579 10.97 4.25 -26.26
C LEU A 579 9.48 4.37 -26.57
N PRO A 580 9.06 4.11 -27.82
CA PRO A 580 7.64 4.10 -28.15
C PRO A 580 6.96 2.85 -27.58
N HIS A 581 5.71 2.99 -27.14
CA HIS A 581 4.91 1.87 -26.66
C HIS A 581 4.79 0.73 -27.68
N SER A 582 4.89 1.02 -28.99
CA SER A 582 4.88 0.04 -30.07
C SER A 582 6.02 -0.99 -30.00
N GLU A 583 7.08 -0.76 -29.23
CA GLU A 583 8.12 -1.77 -28.97
C GLU A 583 7.62 -2.95 -28.13
N LEU A 584 6.48 -2.81 -27.43
CA LEU A 584 5.95 -3.85 -26.56
C LEU A 584 5.61 -5.14 -27.33
N ALA A 585 6.23 -6.23 -26.90
CA ALA A 585 6.13 -7.56 -27.53
C ALA A 585 5.73 -8.68 -26.55
N ALA A 586 6.03 -8.53 -25.26
CA ALA A 586 5.73 -9.53 -24.23
C ALA A 586 5.58 -8.90 -22.85
N ILE A 587 5.06 -9.66 -21.88
CA ILE A 587 4.96 -9.28 -20.46
C ILE A 587 5.79 -10.26 -19.62
N ARG A 588 6.67 -9.76 -18.75
CA ARG A 588 7.42 -10.53 -17.75
C ARG A 588 6.72 -10.48 -16.40
N PHE A 589 6.76 -11.59 -15.66
CA PHE A 589 6.24 -11.69 -14.31
C PHE A 589 7.33 -12.10 -13.32
N TRP A 590 7.37 -11.43 -12.16
CA TRP A 590 8.15 -11.87 -11.01
C TRP A 590 7.25 -12.13 -9.82
N GLU A 591 7.45 -13.26 -9.16
CA GLU A 591 6.97 -13.47 -7.80
C GLU A 591 7.72 -12.52 -6.84
N VAL A 592 6.99 -11.91 -5.92
CA VAL A 592 7.52 -11.06 -4.85
C VAL A 592 7.61 -11.89 -3.57
N LEU A 593 8.74 -11.87 -2.88
CA LEU A 593 8.90 -12.58 -1.61
C LEU A 593 8.81 -11.58 -0.44
N PRO A 594 7.74 -11.61 0.37
CA PRO A 594 7.63 -10.75 1.55
C PRO A 594 8.75 -11.02 2.57
N ASN A 595 9.21 -9.96 3.24
CA ASN A 595 10.29 -10.05 4.22
C ASN A 595 9.80 -10.72 5.52
N LYS A 596 10.23 -11.97 5.78
CA LYS A 596 9.85 -12.72 7.00
C LYS A 596 10.86 -12.65 8.14
N LYS A 597 12.10 -12.22 7.87
CA LYS A 597 13.18 -12.16 8.88
C LYS A 597 13.24 -10.78 9.53
N GLU A 598 13.75 -10.71 10.76
CA GLU A 598 13.94 -9.43 11.46
C GLU A 598 15.15 -8.65 10.96
N ARG A 599 16.20 -9.36 10.54
CA ARG A 599 17.43 -8.78 10.04
C ARG A 599 17.42 -8.75 8.52
N ARG A 600 17.87 -7.63 7.96
CA ARG A 600 18.15 -7.49 6.54
C ARG A 600 19.13 -8.60 6.12
N ALA A 601 18.79 -9.30 5.05
CA ALA A 601 19.55 -10.43 4.50
C ALA A 601 19.92 -10.23 3.01
N PHE A 602 19.53 -9.09 2.45
CA PHE A 602 19.83 -8.71 1.08
C PHE A 602 19.69 -7.18 0.92
N LYS A 603 20.34 -6.65 -0.10
CA LYS A 603 20.16 -5.27 -0.56
C LYS A 603 19.66 -5.29 -2.00
N ASN A 604 18.63 -4.53 -2.33
CA ASN A 604 18.20 -4.24 -3.70
C ASN A 604 17.37 -2.94 -3.71
N SER A 605 16.99 -2.45 -4.89
CA SER A 605 16.15 -1.25 -5.02
C SER A 605 14.65 -1.49 -4.78
N ILE A 606 14.20 -2.75 -4.84
CA ILE A 606 12.77 -3.12 -4.74
C ILE A 606 12.31 -3.22 -3.28
N GLY A 607 13.22 -3.54 -2.36
CA GLY A 607 12.94 -3.78 -0.94
C GLY A 607 12.37 -5.17 -0.62
N ASN A 608 11.98 -5.95 -1.63
CA ASN A 608 11.60 -7.36 -1.53
C ASN A 608 12.46 -8.18 -2.49
N GLN A 609 12.72 -9.46 -2.17
CA GLN A 609 13.35 -10.36 -3.14
C GLN A 609 12.34 -10.72 -4.24
N LEU A 610 12.86 -10.95 -5.44
CA LEU A 610 12.07 -11.37 -6.60
C LEU A 610 12.52 -12.75 -7.07
N ARG A 611 11.57 -13.51 -7.62
CA ARG A 611 11.83 -14.73 -8.40
C ARG A 611 11.15 -14.58 -9.76
N LEU A 612 11.81 -14.99 -10.83
CA LEU A 612 11.24 -14.89 -12.17
C LEU A 612 10.25 -16.03 -12.41
N LEU A 613 9.00 -15.71 -12.74
CA LEU A 613 7.98 -16.68 -13.16
C LEU A 613 8.12 -16.97 -14.66
N GLY A 614 8.28 -15.94 -15.48
CA GLY A 614 8.50 -16.08 -16.91
C GLY A 614 7.99 -14.91 -17.74
N ASP A 615 7.95 -15.12 -19.05
CA ASP A 615 7.54 -14.14 -20.06
C ASP A 615 6.36 -14.71 -20.86
N VAL A 616 5.31 -13.92 -21.10
CA VAL A 616 4.20 -14.26 -22.01
C VAL A 616 4.22 -13.33 -23.23
N PRO A 617 4.27 -13.85 -24.47
CA PRO A 617 4.24 -13.03 -25.67
C PRO A 617 2.84 -12.43 -25.89
N LEU A 618 2.80 -11.26 -26.53
CA LEU A 618 1.55 -10.70 -27.03
C LEU A 618 1.08 -11.44 -28.29
N LEU A 619 -0.23 -11.68 -28.36
CA LEU A 619 -0.91 -12.14 -29.57
C LEU A 619 -0.93 -11.02 -30.63
N ARG A 620 -1.30 -11.37 -31.87
CA ARG A 620 -1.32 -10.43 -33.01
C ARG A 620 -2.20 -9.19 -32.79
N ASP A 621 -3.25 -9.32 -31.97
CA ASP A 621 -4.15 -8.22 -31.61
C ASP A 621 -3.70 -7.47 -30.35
N LYS A 622 -2.49 -7.74 -29.85
CA LYS A 622 -1.90 -7.19 -28.61
C LYS A 622 -2.54 -7.69 -27.30
N SER A 623 -3.37 -8.71 -27.34
CA SER A 623 -3.86 -9.39 -26.12
C SER A 623 -2.87 -10.45 -25.62
N PHE A 624 -3.00 -10.92 -24.37
CA PHE A 624 -2.29 -12.10 -23.85
C PHE A 624 -3.13 -12.85 -22.82
N LYS A 625 -2.78 -14.10 -22.54
CA LYS A 625 -3.39 -14.91 -21.47
C LYS A 625 -2.33 -15.78 -20.79
N VAL A 626 -2.30 -15.75 -19.47
CA VAL A 626 -1.30 -16.44 -18.65
C VAL A 626 -1.97 -17.08 -17.44
N GLU A 627 -1.47 -18.25 -17.03
CA GLU A 627 -1.77 -18.89 -15.77
C GLU A 627 -0.60 -18.66 -14.80
N LEU A 628 -0.92 -18.18 -13.61
CA LEU A 628 0.06 -17.82 -12.57
C LEU A 628 -0.26 -18.57 -11.27
N PRO A 629 0.70 -18.71 -10.34
CA PRO A 629 0.42 -19.30 -9.05
C PRO A 629 -0.65 -18.50 -8.31
N CYS A 630 -1.66 -19.20 -7.80
CA CYS A 630 -2.64 -18.63 -6.91
C CYS A 630 -1.99 -18.16 -5.60
N ASP A 631 -2.64 -17.21 -4.92
CA ASP A 631 -2.24 -16.71 -3.60
C ASP A 631 -0.80 -16.18 -3.52
N THR A 632 -0.19 -15.91 -4.67
CA THR A 632 1.21 -15.54 -4.81
C THR A 632 1.30 -14.09 -5.29
N PRO A 633 1.97 -13.20 -4.55
CA PRO A 633 2.17 -11.83 -4.98
C PRO A 633 3.12 -11.77 -6.17
N TYR A 634 2.77 -11.02 -7.21
CA TYR A 634 3.58 -10.82 -8.41
C TYR A 634 3.62 -9.36 -8.85
N VAL A 635 4.69 -8.98 -9.55
CA VAL A 635 4.80 -7.72 -10.31
C VAL A 635 5.09 -8.03 -11.77
N MET A 636 4.85 -7.07 -12.66
CA MET A 636 4.97 -7.31 -14.10
C MET A 636 5.66 -6.18 -14.88
N ALA A 637 6.25 -6.52 -16.03
CA ALA A 637 6.92 -5.56 -16.89
C ALA A 637 6.65 -5.81 -18.36
N GLY A 638 6.52 -4.73 -19.13
CA GLY A 638 6.50 -4.78 -20.58
C GLY A 638 7.89 -4.97 -21.15
N LEU A 639 8.03 -5.91 -22.08
CA LEU A 639 9.27 -6.27 -22.77
C LEU A 639 9.22 -5.89 -24.23
N ASP A 640 10.38 -5.56 -24.81
CA ASP A 640 10.56 -5.53 -26.25
C ASP A 640 10.81 -6.93 -26.85
N ARG A 641 10.96 -6.99 -28.18
CA ARG A 641 11.25 -8.23 -28.93
C ARG A 641 12.55 -8.95 -28.53
N MET A 642 13.45 -8.26 -27.82
CA MET A 642 14.71 -8.82 -27.31
C MET A 642 14.61 -9.26 -25.85
N GLY A 643 13.43 -9.16 -25.24
CA GLY A 643 13.19 -9.52 -23.84
C GLY A 643 13.73 -8.50 -22.84
N ARG A 644 13.96 -7.25 -23.27
CA ARG A 644 14.44 -6.15 -22.42
C ARG A 644 13.26 -5.34 -21.91
N VAL A 645 13.30 -4.95 -20.64
CA VAL A 645 12.22 -4.17 -20.01
C VAL A 645 12.15 -2.75 -20.58
N ILE A 646 10.95 -2.31 -20.95
CA ILE A 646 10.67 -0.95 -21.46
C ILE A 646 9.69 -0.17 -20.59
N LYS A 647 8.89 -0.86 -19.77
CA LYS A 647 7.97 -0.29 -18.80
C LYS A 647 7.60 -1.29 -17.72
N ARG A 648 7.15 -0.81 -16.57
CA ARG A 648 6.87 -1.64 -15.40
C ARG A 648 5.62 -1.19 -14.67
N ASP A 649 4.87 -2.17 -14.18
CA ASP A 649 3.92 -2.03 -13.08
C ASP A 649 4.55 -2.76 -11.88
N GLN A 650 4.82 -2.03 -10.80
CA GLN A 650 5.45 -2.63 -9.62
C GLN A 650 4.48 -2.71 -8.43
N VAL A 651 3.18 -2.50 -8.67
CA VAL A 651 2.13 -2.72 -7.68
C VAL A 651 2.03 -4.22 -7.58
N PRO A 652 2.37 -4.83 -6.44
CA PRO A 652 2.21 -6.26 -6.31
C PRO A 652 0.73 -6.59 -6.43
N GLN A 653 0.43 -7.58 -7.25
CA GLN A 653 -0.91 -8.12 -7.47
C GLN A 653 -0.90 -9.60 -7.13
N SER A 654 -2.07 -10.20 -7.02
CA SER A 654 -2.17 -11.65 -6.83
C SER A 654 -3.53 -12.13 -7.32
N LEU A 655 -3.62 -13.39 -7.71
CA LEU A 655 -4.86 -14.03 -8.12
C LEU A 655 -5.36 -15.00 -7.04
N ARG A 656 -6.68 -15.15 -6.92
CA ARG A 656 -7.35 -16.08 -5.99
C ARG A 656 -7.69 -17.39 -6.71
N PRO A 657 -7.70 -18.56 -6.03
CA PRO A 657 -8.09 -19.82 -6.64
C PRO A 657 -9.39 -19.76 -7.44
N GLY A 658 -9.31 -20.09 -8.72
CA GLY A 658 -10.41 -20.05 -9.70
C GLY A 658 -10.67 -18.69 -10.35
N GLU A 659 -9.94 -17.63 -9.99
CA GLU A 659 -10.06 -16.28 -10.56
C GLU A 659 -9.58 -16.23 -12.02
N LYS A 660 -10.36 -15.55 -12.87
CA LYS A 660 -10.00 -15.21 -14.25
C LYS A 660 -10.05 -13.68 -14.37
N ARG A 661 -8.91 -13.02 -14.16
CA ARG A 661 -8.81 -11.55 -14.20
C ARG A 661 -8.53 -11.08 -15.63
N VAL A 662 -9.16 -9.99 -16.04
CA VAL A 662 -8.90 -9.36 -17.33
C VAL A 662 -8.53 -7.89 -17.13
N CYS A 663 -7.35 -7.48 -17.57
CA CYS A 663 -7.03 -6.06 -17.74
C CYS A 663 -7.30 -5.61 -19.18
N THR A 664 -7.83 -4.41 -19.38
CA THR A 664 -8.27 -3.95 -20.71
C THR A 664 -7.31 -2.99 -21.40
N GLY A 665 -6.12 -2.81 -20.82
CA GLY A 665 -5.13 -1.84 -21.22
C GLY A 665 -3.90 -1.91 -20.33
N CYS A 666 -2.77 -1.41 -20.81
CA CYS A 666 -1.58 -1.20 -19.99
C CYS A 666 -1.79 0.09 -19.17
N HIS A 667 -2.13 -0.05 -17.88
CA HIS A 667 -2.34 1.08 -16.98
C HIS A 667 -3.46 2.03 -17.45
N LEU A 668 -4.51 1.46 -18.04
CA LEU A 668 -5.66 2.17 -18.57
C LEU A 668 -6.68 2.40 -17.45
N HIS A 669 -6.67 3.60 -16.88
CA HIS A 669 -7.44 3.94 -15.68
C HIS A 669 -8.48 5.04 -15.93
N SER A 670 -8.49 5.68 -17.10
CA SER A 670 -9.40 6.80 -17.38
C SER A 670 -10.74 6.43 -18.00
N LYS A 671 -10.81 5.22 -18.54
CA LYS A 671 -11.95 4.69 -19.30
C LYS A 671 -11.88 3.16 -19.38
N SER A 672 -13.01 2.55 -19.74
CA SER A 672 -13.05 1.14 -20.12
C SER A 672 -12.26 0.88 -21.40
N GLY A 673 -11.60 -0.27 -21.49
CA GLY A 673 -10.90 -0.72 -22.70
C GLY A 673 -11.70 -1.72 -23.53
N ARG A 674 -11.01 -2.41 -24.46
CA ARG A 674 -11.58 -3.46 -25.31
C ARG A 674 -12.18 -4.58 -24.45
N SER A 675 -13.36 -5.09 -24.81
CA SER A 675 -13.96 -6.21 -24.07
C SER A 675 -13.12 -7.49 -24.18
N TYR A 676 -13.23 -8.40 -23.21
CA TYR A 676 -12.43 -9.63 -23.22
C TYR A 676 -12.78 -10.50 -24.44
N GLU A 677 -14.07 -10.64 -24.72
CA GLU A 677 -14.67 -11.49 -25.76
C GLU A 677 -14.24 -11.10 -27.18
N GLU A 678 -13.90 -9.84 -27.40
CA GLU A 678 -13.39 -9.33 -28.68
C GLU A 678 -11.90 -9.61 -28.91
N SER A 679 -11.18 -10.04 -27.86
CA SER A 679 -9.74 -10.30 -27.93
C SER A 679 -9.42 -11.75 -28.29
N LEU A 680 -8.28 -11.98 -28.92
CA LEU A 680 -7.78 -13.33 -29.19
C LEU A 680 -7.46 -14.08 -27.89
N ALA A 681 -7.12 -13.36 -26.81
CA ALA A 681 -6.95 -13.93 -25.48
C ALA A 681 -8.22 -14.60 -24.93
N PHE A 682 -9.42 -14.31 -25.45
CA PHE A 682 -10.66 -15.00 -25.05
C PHE A 682 -10.60 -16.50 -25.33
N THR A 683 -10.16 -16.85 -26.54
CA THR A 683 -10.10 -18.24 -27.02
C THR A 683 -8.72 -18.85 -26.91
N ALA A 684 -7.70 -18.06 -26.58
CA ALA A 684 -6.35 -18.55 -26.37
C ALA A 684 -6.25 -19.48 -25.15
N GLN A 685 -5.37 -20.47 -25.26
CA GLN A 685 -4.85 -21.20 -24.11
C GLN A 685 -3.92 -20.26 -23.32
N ALA A 686 -4.00 -20.36 -21.99
CA ALA A 686 -3.12 -19.60 -21.11
C ALA A 686 -1.70 -20.17 -21.18
N GLU A 687 -0.70 -19.30 -21.26
CA GLU A 687 0.70 -19.67 -21.04
C GLU A 687 0.90 -20.02 -19.56
N VAL A 688 1.49 -21.16 -19.24
CA VAL A 688 1.56 -21.66 -17.86
C VAL A 688 2.89 -21.23 -17.22
N LEU A 689 2.83 -20.31 -16.26
CA LEU A 689 4.01 -19.79 -15.55
C LEU A 689 3.90 -20.08 -14.04
N LEU A 690 3.82 -21.36 -13.67
CA LEU A 690 3.58 -21.78 -12.27
C LEU A 690 4.86 -21.93 -11.43
N ASP A 691 6.00 -22.17 -12.08
CA ASP A 691 7.28 -22.32 -11.40
C ASP A 691 8.08 -21.02 -11.42
N SER A 692 8.65 -20.65 -10.28
CA SER A 692 9.53 -19.48 -10.18
C SER A 692 10.99 -19.88 -10.01
N ARG A 693 11.91 -19.13 -10.63
CA ARG A 693 13.37 -19.32 -10.50
C ARG A 693 14.06 -18.13 -9.82
N PRO A 694 15.20 -18.33 -9.13
CA PRO A 694 15.96 -17.23 -8.59
C PRO A 694 16.38 -16.24 -9.68
N VAL A 695 16.31 -14.94 -9.40
CA VAL A 695 16.94 -13.91 -10.23
C VAL A 695 18.46 -13.88 -10.00
N PRO A 696 19.26 -13.34 -10.94
CA PRO A 696 20.69 -13.19 -10.74
C PRO A 696 21.04 -12.29 -9.56
N THR A 697 22.15 -12.56 -8.88
CA THR A 697 22.66 -11.74 -7.76
C THR A 697 24.09 -11.27 -8.04
N TYR A 698 24.48 -10.18 -7.40
CA TYR A 698 25.79 -9.59 -7.61
C TYR A 698 26.93 -10.60 -7.37
N ALA A 699 26.95 -11.22 -6.18
CA ALA A 699 28.05 -12.10 -5.78
C ALA A 699 28.13 -13.40 -6.60
N ARG A 700 26.98 -14.01 -6.92
CA ARG A 700 26.92 -15.32 -7.59
C ARG A 700 27.11 -15.21 -9.09
N ASP A 701 26.46 -14.24 -9.73
CA ASP A 701 26.29 -14.24 -11.19
C ASP A 701 27.02 -13.09 -11.88
N ILE A 702 27.06 -11.91 -11.26
CA ILE A 702 27.58 -10.69 -11.92
C ILE A 702 29.07 -10.47 -11.67
N LYS A 703 29.51 -10.59 -10.42
CA LYS A 703 30.92 -10.44 -10.04
C LYS A 703 31.85 -11.35 -10.87
N PRO A 704 31.52 -12.65 -11.11
CA PRO A 704 32.33 -13.50 -11.98
C PRO A 704 32.37 -13.04 -13.45
N ILE A 705 31.31 -12.40 -13.96
CA ILE A 705 31.31 -11.83 -15.31
C ILE A 705 32.31 -10.67 -15.37
N PHE A 706 32.31 -9.79 -14.37
CA PHE A 706 33.27 -8.67 -14.31
C PHE A 706 34.71 -9.15 -14.20
N GLU A 707 34.99 -10.18 -13.39
CA GLU A 707 36.32 -10.81 -13.28
C GLU A 707 36.82 -11.31 -14.64
N ARG A 708 35.98 -11.98 -15.42
CA ARG A 708 36.37 -12.54 -16.72
C ARG A 708 36.43 -11.52 -17.85
N ARG A 709 35.53 -10.54 -17.87
CA ARG A 709 35.27 -9.69 -19.05
C ARG A 709 35.74 -8.24 -18.89
N CYS A 710 35.92 -7.76 -17.67
CA CYS A 710 36.08 -6.32 -17.42
C CYS A 710 37.36 -5.99 -16.64
N GLN A 711 37.75 -6.82 -15.68
CA GLN A 711 38.87 -6.53 -14.77
C GLN A 711 40.23 -6.37 -15.43
N THR A 712 40.45 -6.97 -16.60
CA THR A 712 41.73 -6.82 -17.32
C THR A 712 41.98 -5.37 -17.74
N CYS A 713 40.92 -4.57 -17.90
CA CYS A 713 41.00 -3.16 -18.26
C CYS A 713 40.57 -2.24 -17.11
N HIS A 714 39.63 -2.68 -16.26
CA HIS A 714 39.04 -1.90 -15.18
C HIS A 714 39.49 -2.39 -13.81
N VAL A 715 40.69 -1.95 -13.40
CA VAL A 715 41.28 -2.30 -12.09
C VAL A 715 41.02 -1.23 -11.02
N ALA A 716 41.07 0.05 -11.40
CA ALA A 716 41.01 1.16 -10.45
C ALA A 716 40.05 2.31 -10.85
N ASP A 717 39.52 2.30 -12.06
CA ASP A 717 38.69 3.39 -12.59
C ASP A 717 37.18 3.15 -12.45
N LEU A 718 36.77 1.91 -12.17
CA LEU A 718 35.39 1.50 -11.90
C LEU A 718 35.33 0.53 -10.71
N PRO A 719 34.41 0.74 -9.75
CA PRO A 719 34.30 -0.12 -8.56
C PRO A 719 33.54 -1.43 -8.86
N LEU A 720 33.88 -2.14 -9.94
CA LEU A 720 33.15 -3.35 -10.37
C LEU A 720 33.12 -4.45 -9.31
N MET A 721 34.10 -4.46 -8.40
CA MET A 721 34.27 -5.46 -7.34
C MET A 721 33.76 -5.04 -5.97
N ASP A 722 33.22 -3.83 -5.88
CA ASP A 722 32.59 -3.29 -4.68
C ASP A 722 31.13 -2.97 -5.00
N TYR A 723 30.23 -3.79 -4.47
CA TYR A 723 28.80 -3.66 -4.70
C TYR A 723 28.25 -2.31 -4.27
N ASP A 724 28.64 -1.83 -3.09
CA ASP A 724 28.07 -0.60 -2.53
C ASP A 724 28.58 0.62 -3.32
N ALA A 725 29.86 0.65 -3.69
CA ALA A 725 30.43 1.68 -4.54
C ALA A 725 29.92 1.64 -6.00
N LEU A 726 29.48 0.49 -6.51
CA LEU A 726 28.90 0.37 -7.85
C LEU A 726 27.42 0.75 -7.87
N VAL A 727 26.64 0.27 -6.92
CA VAL A 727 25.16 0.32 -6.95
C VAL A 727 24.60 1.52 -6.18
N TRP A 728 25.25 1.94 -5.10
CA TRP A 728 24.72 2.94 -4.15
C TRP A 728 25.55 4.24 -4.08
N ASP A 729 26.41 4.50 -5.08
CA ASP A 729 27.24 5.71 -5.15
C ASP A 729 26.52 6.93 -5.77
N GLN A 730 25.48 7.41 -5.08
CA GLN A 730 24.68 8.57 -5.50
C GLN A 730 25.45 9.91 -5.48
N PHE A 731 26.58 9.98 -4.77
CA PHE A 731 27.41 11.19 -4.68
C PHE A 731 28.65 11.12 -5.57
N GLN A 732 28.78 10.05 -6.36
CA GLN A 732 29.89 9.86 -7.30
C GLN A 732 31.27 9.88 -6.61
N ALA A 733 31.33 9.44 -5.35
CA ALA A 733 32.56 9.40 -4.56
C ALA A 733 33.56 8.40 -5.12
N SER A 734 33.07 7.29 -5.70
CA SER A 734 33.86 6.23 -6.31
C SER A 734 34.06 6.43 -7.83
N VAL A 735 33.52 7.51 -8.39
CA VAL A 735 33.71 7.89 -9.80
C VAL A 735 34.95 8.80 -9.92
N PRO A 736 35.89 8.50 -10.85
CA PRO A 736 37.04 9.37 -11.14
C PRO A 736 36.60 10.80 -11.45
N GLU A 737 37.37 11.79 -10.98
CA GLU A 737 36.99 13.20 -11.01
C GLU A 737 36.65 13.71 -12.41
N ASP A 738 37.45 13.33 -13.41
CA ASP A 738 37.27 13.64 -14.83
C ASP A 738 36.03 12.98 -15.45
N LYS A 739 35.49 11.97 -14.79
CA LYS A 739 34.31 11.22 -15.22
C LYS A 739 33.06 11.57 -14.41
N ARG A 740 33.12 12.44 -13.39
CA ARG A 740 31.93 12.81 -12.62
C ARG A 740 30.99 13.64 -13.48
N VAL A 741 29.69 13.40 -13.33
CA VAL A 741 28.65 14.20 -13.97
C VAL A 741 28.29 15.34 -13.02
N LEU A 742 28.50 16.58 -13.47
CA LEU A 742 28.15 17.77 -12.69
C LEU A 742 26.63 17.92 -12.64
N MET A 743 26.05 17.91 -11.44
CA MET A 743 24.60 18.03 -11.22
C MET A 743 24.17 19.47 -11.00
N ARG A 744 25.00 20.24 -10.30
CA ARG A 744 24.73 21.64 -9.97
C ARG A 744 26.03 22.34 -9.59
N GLU A 745 26.24 23.57 -10.05
CA GLU A 745 27.32 24.39 -9.50
C GLU A 745 27.06 24.72 -8.03
N SER A 746 27.92 24.23 -7.13
CA SER A 746 27.82 24.43 -5.68
C SER A 746 29.13 24.04 -4.99
N ASP A 747 29.50 24.79 -3.95
CA ASP A 747 30.61 24.43 -3.05
C ASP A 747 30.30 23.21 -2.15
N ASN A 748 29.03 22.80 -2.09
CA ASN A 748 28.63 21.59 -1.37
C ASN A 748 28.75 20.38 -2.30
N GLU A 749 29.73 19.50 -2.06
CA GLU A 749 30.00 18.34 -2.92
C GLU A 749 28.79 17.44 -3.15
N ARG A 750 27.95 17.23 -2.13
CA ARG A 750 26.73 16.40 -2.27
C ARG A 750 25.71 17.02 -3.21
N ARG A 751 25.61 18.35 -3.24
CA ARG A 751 24.76 19.05 -4.22
C ARG A 751 25.42 19.10 -5.60
N ARG A 752 26.76 19.20 -5.63
CA ARG A 752 27.55 19.28 -6.85
C ARG A 752 27.48 18.01 -7.67
N TRP A 753 27.57 16.86 -7.00
CA TRP A 753 27.69 15.54 -7.63
C TRP A 753 26.48 14.62 -7.37
N GLY A 754 25.46 15.12 -6.68
CA GLY A 754 24.33 14.29 -6.21
C GLY A 754 23.33 13.88 -7.27
N ILE A 755 23.31 12.59 -7.58
CA ILE A 755 22.35 11.95 -8.51
C ILE A 755 21.13 11.45 -7.73
N GLN A 756 19.95 11.80 -8.23
CA GLN A 756 18.64 11.45 -7.71
C GLN A 756 18.08 10.22 -8.41
N ARG A 757 17.18 9.52 -7.72
CA ARG A 757 16.40 8.43 -8.28
C ARG A 757 15.68 8.85 -9.59
N PRO A 758 15.49 7.93 -10.54
CA PRO A 758 15.69 6.48 -10.42
C PRO A 758 17.15 6.00 -10.46
N TYR A 759 18.14 6.88 -10.67
CA TYR A 759 19.56 6.49 -10.57
C TYR A 759 20.02 6.38 -9.12
N THR A 760 20.70 5.28 -8.80
CA THR A 760 21.30 5.04 -7.47
C THR A 760 22.82 5.20 -7.48
N SER A 761 23.40 5.19 -8.69
CA SER A 761 24.76 5.63 -8.98
C SER A 761 24.82 6.16 -10.42
N LYS A 762 26.00 6.64 -10.86
CA LYS A 762 26.24 6.95 -12.28
C LYS A 762 26.02 5.72 -13.19
N TYR A 763 26.27 4.52 -12.68
CA TYR A 763 26.30 3.30 -13.49
C TYR A 763 24.97 2.52 -13.47
N VAL A 764 24.16 2.72 -12.43
CA VAL A 764 22.97 1.90 -12.15
C VAL A 764 21.72 2.78 -12.03
N ASN A 765 20.73 2.45 -12.86
CA ASN A 765 19.34 2.86 -12.71
C ASN A 765 18.57 1.78 -11.95
N SER A 766 17.81 2.17 -10.93
CA SER A 766 17.09 1.28 -10.02
C SER A 766 15.90 0.53 -10.63
N MET A 767 15.47 0.91 -11.83
CA MET A 767 14.26 0.38 -12.48
C MET A 767 14.52 -0.31 -13.81
N PHE A 768 15.51 0.16 -14.58
CA PHE A 768 15.73 -0.28 -15.97
C PHE A 768 17.20 -0.53 -16.28
N ALA A 769 17.51 -1.76 -16.72
CA ALA A 769 18.80 -2.07 -17.33
C ALA A 769 19.07 -1.16 -18.53
N ARG A 770 18.04 -0.90 -19.36
CA ARG A 770 18.13 -0.07 -20.56
C ARG A 770 18.48 1.40 -20.29
N GLU A 771 18.35 1.89 -19.05
CA GLU A 771 18.77 3.25 -18.66
C GLU A 771 20.07 3.27 -17.85
N SER A 772 20.71 2.11 -17.65
CA SER A 772 21.94 1.98 -16.87
C SER A 772 23.18 2.07 -17.77
N LEU A 773 24.09 3.01 -17.50
CA LEU A 773 25.35 3.15 -18.24
C LEU A 773 26.17 1.86 -18.22
N LEU A 774 26.14 1.12 -17.12
CA LEU A 774 26.78 -0.20 -17.01
C LEU A 774 26.31 -1.16 -18.11
N TYR A 775 24.99 -1.22 -18.34
CA TYR A 775 24.41 -2.06 -19.38
C TYR A 775 24.78 -1.56 -20.78
N TRP A 776 24.81 -0.24 -21.00
CA TRP A 776 25.19 0.31 -22.31
C TRP A 776 26.64 -0.03 -22.66
N LYS A 777 27.56 0.07 -21.70
CA LYS A 777 28.97 -0.27 -21.90
C LYS A 777 29.17 -1.77 -22.13
N ALA A 778 28.38 -2.62 -21.48
CA ALA A 778 28.39 -4.05 -21.74
C ALA A 778 27.78 -4.40 -23.11
N ALA A 779 26.68 -3.74 -23.50
CA ALA A 779 26.03 -3.92 -24.79
C ALA A 779 26.78 -3.26 -25.96
N ASN A 780 27.78 -2.42 -25.65
CA ASN A 780 28.48 -1.55 -26.59
C ASN A 780 27.53 -0.65 -27.42
N GLN A 781 26.43 -0.20 -26.79
CA GLN A 781 25.46 0.71 -27.40
C GLN A 781 24.58 1.36 -26.33
N ARG A 782 24.09 2.57 -26.60
CA ARG A 782 23.03 3.20 -25.82
C ARG A 782 21.68 2.54 -26.14
N THR A 783 20.90 2.15 -25.12
CA THR A 783 19.72 1.27 -25.30
C THR A 783 18.39 1.86 -24.82
N ASP A 784 18.37 3.08 -24.30
CA ASP A 784 17.17 3.76 -23.77
C ASP A 784 16.35 4.48 -24.86
N GLY A 785 16.75 4.40 -26.13
CA GLY A 785 16.12 5.10 -27.26
C GLY A 785 16.58 6.55 -27.42
N ARG A 786 17.53 7.01 -26.59
CA ARG A 786 18.13 8.34 -26.66
C ARG A 786 19.54 8.26 -27.26
N THR A 787 20.04 9.41 -27.68
CA THR A 787 21.45 9.65 -28.08
C THR A 787 22.12 10.57 -27.05
N ASP A 788 23.46 10.62 -27.06
CA ASP A 788 24.23 11.55 -26.22
C ASP A 788 23.93 13.03 -26.50
N THR A 789 23.36 13.32 -27.68
CA THR A 789 22.92 14.68 -28.05
C THR A 789 21.45 14.96 -27.72
N THR A 790 20.70 13.99 -27.18
CA THR A 790 19.27 14.18 -26.89
C THR A 790 19.05 15.18 -25.76
N TYR A 791 19.89 15.14 -24.72
CA TYR A 791 19.87 16.07 -23.59
C TYR A 791 21.29 16.48 -23.21
N PRO A 792 21.57 17.77 -22.98
CA PRO A 792 22.93 18.26 -22.73
C PRO A 792 23.46 17.96 -21.32
N ASP A 793 22.58 17.55 -20.38
CA ASP A 793 22.88 17.35 -18.97
C ASP A 793 22.73 15.89 -18.51
N ASP A 794 22.60 14.96 -19.45
CA ASP A 794 22.34 13.54 -19.19
C ASP A 794 23.62 12.70 -19.06
N ILE A 795 23.47 11.42 -18.70
CA ILE A 795 24.60 10.48 -18.73
C ILE A 795 24.85 10.06 -20.18
N ASP A 796 26.06 10.31 -20.67
CA ASP A 796 26.48 9.91 -22.01
C ASP A 796 26.96 8.46 -22.06
N PHE A 797 26.63 7.78 -23.16
CA PHE A 797 27.32 6.57 -23.54
C PHE A 797 28.78 6.89 -23.90
N GLY A 798 29.03 7.93 -24.67
CA GLY A 798 30.36 8.36 -25.11
C GLY A 798 30.96 7.41 -26.16
N LEU A 799 32.28 7.22 -26.11
CA LEU A 799 32.98 6.36 -27.08
C LEU A 799 32.51 4.90 -26.99
N ASN A 800 32.52 4.24 -28.15
CA ASN A 800 32.29 2.81 -28.28
C ASN A 800 33.22 2.04 -27.31
N HIS A 801 32.66 1.01 -26.70
CA HIS A 801 33.26 0.17 -25.68
C HIS A 801 33.15 -1.30 -26.11
N PRO A 802 33.91 -1.74 -27.12
CA PRO A 802 33.84 -3.12 -27.61
C PRO A 802 34.30 -4.08 -26.51
N VAL A 803 33.45 -5.08 -26.21
CA VAL A 803 33.70 -6.09 -25.18
C VAL A 803 33.36 -7.48 -25.70
N SER A 804 33.99 -8.51 -25.14
CA SER A 804 33.76 -9.92 -25.50
C SER A 804 32.65 -10.59 -24.66
N ILE A 805 31.77 -9.80 -24.05
CA ILE A 805 30.65 -10.33 -23.26
C ILE A 805 29.71 -11.13 -24.18
N THR A 806 29.29 -12.30 -23.73
CA THR A 806 28.35 -13.12 -24.50
C THR A 806 26.93 -12.60 -24.38
N ALA A 807 26.05 -12.96 -25.32
CA ALA A 807 24.63 -12.63 -25.23
C ALA A 807 23.96 -13.17 -23.95
N ILE A 808 24.41 -14.34 -23.45
CA ILE A 808 23.92 -14.91 -22.19
C ILE A 808 24.35 -14.04 -21.00
N GLU A 809 25.64 -13.71 -20.91
CA GLU A 809 26.16 -12.86 -19.82
C GLU A 809 25.53 -11.46 -19.84
N LEU A 810 25.31 -10.88 -21.02
CA LEU A 810 24.63 -9.59 -21.16
C LEU A 810 23.17 -9.65 -20.69
N ARG A 811 22.46 -10.77 -20.95
CA ARG A 811 21.11 -10.99 -20.42
C ARG A 811 21.11 -11.17 -18.91
N THR A 812 22.07 -11.91 -18.36
CA THR A 812 22.22 -12.05 -16.89
C THR A 812 22.42 -10.69 -16.22
N LEU A 813 23.23 -9.81 -16.82
CA LEU A 813 23.42 -8.44 -16.34
C LEU A 813 22.11 -7.63 -16.40
N ALA A 814 21.33 -7.76 -17.48
CA ALA A 814 20.03 -7.09 -17.59
C ALA A 814 19.03 -7.62 -16.55
N GLU A 815 18.88 -8.94 -16.40
CA GLU A 815 17.99 -9.57 -15.42
C GLU A 815 18.35 -9.17 -13.98
N TRP A 816 19.64 -9.01 -13.66
CA TRP A 816 20.09 -8.49 -12.36
C TRP A 816 19.64 -7.04 -12.15
N LEU A 817 19.87 -6.15 -13.12
CA LEU A 817 19.48 -4.74 -13.02
C LEU A 817 17.95 -4.57 -12.93
N ASP A 818 17.21 -5.24 -13.81
CA ASP A 818 15.74 -5.16 -13.86
C ASP A 818 15.05 -5.76 -12.62
N SER A 819 15.71 -6.67 -11.89
CA SER A 819 15.25 -7.22 -10.61
C SER A 819 15.72 -6.42 -9.38
N GLY A 820 16.30 -5.24 -9.60
CA GLY A 820 16.67 -4.28 -8.57
C GLY A 820 18.13 -4.31 -8.15
N ALA A 821 19.01 -4.84 -9.00
CA ALA A 821 20.46 -4.92 -8.80
C ALA A 821 20.82 -5.57 -7.45
N GLY A 822 20.21 -6.70 -7.12
CA GLY A 822 20.30 -7.28 -5.78
C GLY A 822 21.65 -7.92 -5.41
N ALA A 823 22.03 -7.81 -4.14
CA ALA A 823 23.08 -8.60 -3.49
C ALA A 823 22.49 -9.36 -2.29
N LEU A 824 22.89 -10.61 -2.12
CA LEU A 824 22.65 -11.38 -0.89
C LEU A 824 23.76 -11.01 0.10
N GLU A 825 23.39 -10.73 1.35
CA GLU A 825 24.35 -10.46 2.44
C GLU A 825 24.78 -11.75 3.14
#